data_AF-A0A7C9NYD6-F1
#
_entry.id   AF-A0A7C9NYD6-F1
#
_cell.length_a   1.000
_cell.length_b   1.000
_cell.length_c   1.000
_cell.angle_alpha   90.00
_cell.angle_beta   90.00
_cell.angle_gamma   90.00
#
_symmetry.space_group_name_H-M   'P 1'
#
loop_
_entity.id
_entity.type
_entity.pdbx_description
1 polymer ?
#
loop_
_entity_poly.entity_id
_entity_poly.type
_entity_poly.pdbx_seq_one_letter_code
_entity_poly.pdbx_strand_id
1 'polypeptide(L)'
;MKAFTMPEFYVPHPARLNPHLERSRAHTMAWAKEMGMLDAPRPGGGVVWTAEELDRMDYALMCAYTHPDCDGPALDLVTDWYVWVFFFDDHFLELFKHSRDFAGAQHYLDRLELFMGDDPPEPENPAEAGLKDLWERTVPHMSAGWRERFVVSTHNLMVESMWELENIDRGRIANPIEYVQMRRRVGGAPWSANLVEFAAGAEVPGHLAATRPLRVLSDAFSDAVHLRNDLFSYQREVAEEGENSNAVLVLEKFLGVTTQEAAERVNDLLTSRLQQFETTALTELPALLAERAVPPHEQAAVALYAKGLQDWQSGGHEWHMRSSRYMNEGMVSGKVRQPHGLGTATLRIGAEKRARQHSHVPFERVGPQPVPELHLPYPLRMSPHLDAARRHAAVWAREMGFLDEAIWDERRFSGIDLAHCAAMINADGASEEVFLTTDWLIWGTYGDDYYPVAFGATRDLSGARALNTRLKAIMREDFAPEPGAPMERGLADLWRRTAASLPERARAGFRTAVEDMIDSWVWELDNEAAGRIPDPVDYIEMRRRTFGSDLTASLARLAAAEVVDDAVYQSRVMRELETAAQDYACFTNDLFSYQKEIEFEGELHNMVLVVENFLDVDRVTARAIVADLMNERMRQFEHILANGLPAMLAMIGDPEVSRVLERHAALLKDWMAGIMEWHRRCVRYTEPELLRLRAESFAPPPRLVLLPSGLGTSAVRPLPRR
;
A
#
# COMPACT_ATOMS: atom_id res chain seq x y z
N MET A 1 25.27 9.86 25.20
CA MET A 1 24.26 8.98 25.84
C MET A 1 23.60 8.18 24.74
N LYS A 2 23.29 6.89 24.96
CA LYS A 2 22.54 6.11 23.97
C LYS A 2 21.12 6.63 23.86
N ALA A 3 20.59 6.76 22.65
CA ALA A 3 19.20 7.14 22.41
C ALA A 3 18.19 6.14 23.02
N PHE A 4 18.41 4.83 22.82
CA PHE A 4 17.57 3.75 23.39
C PHE A 4 18.34 2.42 23.49
N THR A 5 17.76 1.44 24.17
CA THR A 5 18.23 0.05 24.18
C THR A 5 17.60 -0.71 23.02
N MET A 6 18.43 -1.35 22.20
CA MET A 6 17.97 -2.08 21.02
C MET A 6 16.91 -3.14 21.41
N PRO A 7 15.74 -3.16 20.75
CA PRO A 7 14.70 -4.14 21.03
C PRO A 7 15.12 -5.56 20.63
N GLU A 8 14.43 -6.55 21.17
CA GLU A 8 14.60 -7.93 20.74
C GLU A 8 13.87 -8.17 19.41
N PHE A 9 14.60 -8.65 18.41
CA PHE A 9 14.08 -8.81 17.04
C PHE A 9 13.45 -10.18 16.80
N TYR A 10 12.36 -10.19 16.03
CA TYR A 10 11.84 -11.40 15.39
C TYR A 10 12.71 -11.75 14.16
N VAL A 11 13.48 -12.84 14.24
CA VAL A 11 14.39 -13.31 13.18
C VAL A 11 13.99 -14.72 12.74
N PRO A 12 13.00 -14.87 11.83
CA PRO A 12 12.35 -16.15 11.55
C PRO A 12 13.24 -17.19 10.85
N HIS A 13 14.34 -16.77 10.23
CA HIS A 13 15.25 -17.64 9.49
C HIS A 13 16.71 -17.37 9.84
N PRO A 14 17.58 -18.40 9.87
CA PRO A 14 19.00 -18.21 10.14
C PRO A 14 19.69 -17.52 8.96
N ALA A 15 20.63 -16.63 9.26
CA ALA A 15 21.52 -16.07 8.24
C ALA A 15 22.47 -17.15 7.71
N ARG A 16 22.76 -17.09 6.41
CA ARG A 16 23.69 -18.00 5.70
C ARG A 16 24.76 -17.16 5.02
N LEU A 17 25.96 -17.69 4.88
CA LEU A 17 27.09 -16.95 4.31
C LEU A 17 27.54 -17.61 3.00
N ASN A 18 27.64 -16.80 1.95
CA ASN A 18 28.17 -17.23 0.66
C ASN A 18 29.67 -17.63 0.78
N PRO A 19 30.09 -18.81 0.27
CA PRO A 19 31.49 -19.24 0.33
C PRO A 19 32.46 -18.38 -0.50
N HIS A 20 31.95 -17.48 -1.36
CA HIS A 20 32.75 -16.62 -2.24
C HIS A 20 33.07 -15.23 -1.67
N LEU A 21 32.82 -14.99 -0.37
CA LEU A 21 33.06 -13.70 0.30
C LEU A 21 34.46 -13.10 0.02
N GLU A 22 35.54 -13.86 0.28
CA GLU A 22 36.89 -13.32 0.14
C GLU A 22 37.24 -12.98 -1.31
N ARG A 23 36.68 -13.72 -2.27
CA ARG A 23 36.79 -13.38 -3.69
C ARG A 23 36.11 -12.05 -3.97
N SER A 24 34.88 -11.87 -3.50
CA SER A 24 34.10 -10.66 -3.74
C SER A 24 34.71 -9.41 -3.11
N ARG A 25 35.31 -9.53 -1.91
CA ARG A 25 36.10 -8.44 -1.30
C ARG A 25 37.25 -7.98 -2.20
N ALA A 26 38.03 -8.93 -2.70
CA ALA A 26 39.18 -8.62 -3.56
C ALA A 26 38.74 -8.03 -4.91
N HIS A 27 37.69 -8.60 -5.52
CA HIS A 27 37.13 -8.13 -6.78
C HIS A 27 36.59 -6.70 -6.65
N THR A 28 35.69 -6.46 -5.70
CA THR A 28 34.98 -5.18 -5.62
C THR A 28 35.90 -4.02 -5.22
N MET A 29 36.93 -4.28 -4.40
CA MET A 29 37.96 -3.29 -4.09
C MET A 29 38.75 -2.87 -5.34
N ALA A 30 39.10 -3.83 -6.19
CA ALA A 30 39.78 -3.55 -7.45
C ALA A 30 38.88 -2.78 -8.42
N TRP A 31 37.61 -3.19 -8.52
CA TRP A 31 36.61 -2.55 -9.36
C TRP A 31 36.33 -1.09 -8.94
N ALA A 32 36.09 -0.84 -7.65
CA ALA A 32 35.85 0.52 -7.12
C ALA A 32 37.02 1.48 -7.41
N LYS A 33 38.25 0.96 -7.36
CA LYS A 33 39.45 1.70 -7.75
C LYS A 33 39.47 2.01 -9.24
N GLU A 34 39.14 1.04 -10.09
CA GLU A 34 39.09 1.20 -11.54
C GLU A 34 38.06 2.24 -11.98
N MET A 35 36.89 2.26 -11.33
CA MET A 35 35.85 3.27 -11.59
C MET A 35 36.20 4.66 -11.04
N GLY A 36 37.30 4.80 -10.29
CA GLY A 36 37.75 6.07 -9.72
C GLY A 36 37.04 6.50 -8.43
N MET A 37 36.26 5.61 -7.80
CA MET A 37 35.50 5.95 -6.58
C MET A 37 36.43 6.27 -5.39
N LEU A 38 37.62 5.67 -5.35
CA LEU A 38 38.61 5.89 -4.29
C LEU A 38 39.45 7.16 -4.48
N ASP A 39 39.32 7.80 -5.65
CA ASP A 39 40.03 9.03 -6.02
C ASP A 39 39.06 10.21 -6.20
N ALA A 40 37.76 10.00 -5.99
CA ALA A 40 36.70 10.98 -6.18
C ALA A 40 36.87 12.15 -5.21
N PRO A 41 37.11 13.39 -5.68
CA PRO A 41 37.36 14.53 -4.80
C PRO A 41 36.07 14.97 -4.10
N ARG A 42 36.17 15.37 -2.83
CA ARG A 42 35.08 16.06 -2.13
C ARG A 42 35.30 17.57 -2.07
N PRO A 43 34.25 18.43 -2.13
CA PRO A 43 34.40 19.89 -2.15
C PRO A 43 35.19 20.46 -0.96
N GLY A 44 35.10 19.83 0.22
CA GLY A 44 35.83 20.20 1.43
C GLY A 44 37.32 19.78 1.47
N GLY A 45 37.83 19.14 0.42
CA GLY A 45 39.20 18.64 0.31
C GLY A 45 39.39 17.23 0.88
N GLY A 46 40.12 16.37 0.17
CA GLY A 46 40.18 14.93 0.40
C GLY A 46 39.40 14.17 -0.67
N VAL A 47 39.09 12.92 -0.39
CA VAL A 47 38.27 12.06 -1.26
C VAL A 47 36.96 11.68 -0.57
N VAL A 48 35.96 11.30 -1.36
CA VAL A 48 34.68 10.79 -0.84
C VAL A 48 34.93 9.51 -0.04
N TRP A 49 35.59 8.52 -0.64
CA TRP A 49 35.98 7.27 0.01
C TRP A 49 37.48 7.00 -0.11
N THR A 50 38.05 6.45 0.95
CA THR A 50 39.37 5.79 0.94
C THR A 50 39.23 4.27 0.86
N ALA A 51 40.30 3.58 0.45
CA ALA A 51 40.32 2.11 0.46
C ALA A 51 40.07 1.52 1.87
N GLU A 52 40.55 2.17 2.93
CA GLU A 52 40.34 1.75 4.31
C GLU A 52 38.88 1.93 4.78
N GLU A 53 38.21 2.99 4.32
CA GLU A 53 36.77 3.17 4.56
C GLU A 53 35.95 2.11 3.84
N LEU A 54 36.22 1.86 2.55
CA LEU A 54 35.53 0.82 1.79
C LEU A 54 35.70 -0.57 2.41
N ASP A 55 36.93 -0.93 2.81
CA ASP A 55 37.22 -2.20 3.48
C ASP A 55 36.44 -2.35 4.81
N ARG A 56 36.38 -1.27 5.59
CA ARG A 56 35.65 -1.24 6.88
C ARG A 56 34.12 -1.28 6.73
N MET A 57 33.58 -0.76 5.63
CA MET A 57 32.15 -0.86 5.34
C MET A 57 31.75 -2.29 4.95
N ASP A 58 32.66 -3.03 4.32
CA ASP A 58 32.55 -4.46 4.00
C ASP A 58 31.21 -4.84 3.34
N TYR A 59 30.90 -4.17 2.22
CA TYR A 59 29.70 -4.45 1.42
C TYR A 59 29.70 -5.87 0.83
N ALA A 60 30.88 -6.46 0.62
CA ALA A 60 31.00 -7.86 0.22
C ALA A 60 30.47 -8.80 1.31
N LEU A 61 30.70 -8.52 2.60
CA LEU A 61 30.11 -9.29 3.70
C LEU A 61 28.59 -9.17 3.72
N MET A 62 28.05 -7.97 3.49
CA MET A 62 26.61 -7.78 3.35
C MET A 62 26.05 -8.65 2.23
N CYS A 63 26.63 -8.54 1.02
CA CYS A 63 26.17 -9.28 -0.16
C CYS A 63 26.31 -10.79 0.01
N ALA A 64 27.38 -11.26 0.66
CA ALA A 64 27.57 -12.68 0.96
C ALA A 64 26.51 -13.22 1.93
N TYR A 65 26.02 -12.39 2.85
CA TYR A 65 24.92 -12.77 3.74
C TYR A 65 23.56 -12.73 3.04
N THR A 66 23.33 -11.74 2.17
CA THR A 66 22.02 -11.54 1.52
C THR A 66 21.82 -12.41 0.28
N HIS A 67 22.91 -12.85 -0.37
CA HIS A 67 22.91 -13.70 -1.55
C HIS A 67 23.73 -14.98 -1.32
N PRO A 68 23.34 -15.84 -0.37
CA PRO A 68 24.16 -16.98 0.06
C PRO A 68 24.32 -18.11 -0.98
N ASP A 69 23.47 -18.16 -2.00
CA ASP A 69 23.42 -19.28 -2.96
C ASP A 69 23.96 -18.95 -4.37
N CYS A 70 24.19 -17.67 -4.68
CA CYS A 70 24.70 -17.30 -6.00
C CYS A 70 26.18 -17.69 -6.14
N ASP A 71 26.63 -17.87 -7.38
CA ASP A 71 28.03 -18.20 -7.65
C ASP A 71 28.95 -16.97 -7.47
N GLY A 72 30.26 -17.20 -7.54
CA GLY A 72 31.26 -16.14 -7.37
C GLY A 72 31.06 -14.95 -8.32
N PRO A 73 30.95 -15.14 -9.66
CA PRO A 73 30.71 -14.04 -10.59
C PRO A 73 29.42 -13.25 -10.31
N ALA A 74 28.32 -13.92 -9.97
CA ALA A 74 27.08 -13.23 -9.62
C ALA A 74 27.23 -12.43 -8.31
N LEU A 75 27.90 -12.99 -7.30
CA LEU A 75 28.19 -12.27 -6.05
C LEU A 75 29.09 -11.05 -6.30
N ASP A 76 30.11 -11.18 -7.14
CA ASP A 76 31.00 -10.08 -7.53
C ASP A 76 30.19 -8.92 -8.14
N LEU A 77 29.34 -9.20 -9.13
CA LEU A 77 28.52 -8.18 -9.79
C LEU A 77 27.48 -7.55 -8.84
N VAL A 78 26.80 -8.34 -8.02
CA VAL A 78 25.85 -7.80 -7.04
C VAL A 78 26.56 -6.92 -6.01
N THR A 79 27.74 -7.33 -5.53
CA THR A 79 28.54 -6.51 -4.63
C THR A 79 28.94 -5.19 -5.29
N ASP A 80 29.38 -5.20 -6.56
CA ASP A 80 29.73 -3.97 -7.28
C ASP A 80 28.51 -3.02 -7.41
N TRP A 81 27.30 -3.55 -7.64
CA TRP A 81 26.06 -2.75 -7.61
C TRP A 81 25.81 -2.11 -6.25
N TYR A 82 26.02 -2.82 -5.14
CA TYR A 82 25.87 -2.25 -3.80
C TYR A 82 26.97 -1.23 -3.50
N VAL A 83 28.21 -1.47 -3.90
CA VAL A 83 29.30 -0.49 -3.77
C VAL A 83 28.94 0.79 -4.53
N TRP A 84 28.43 0.66 -5.75
CA TRP A 84 27.97 1.81 -6.54
C TRP A 84 26.85 2.58 -5.85
N VAL A 85 25.81 1.90 -5.34
CA VAL A 85 24.65 2.59 -4.78
C VAL A 85 25.00 3.41 -3.54
N PHE A 86 25.84 2.86 -2.66
CA PHE A 86 26.31 3.58 -1.48
C PHE A 86 27.30 4.68 -1.84
N PHE A 87 28.15 4.48 -2.85
CA PHE A 87 29.06 5.52 -3.31
C PHE A 87 28.27 6.69 -3.92
N PHE A 88 27.26 6.39 -4.74
CA PHE A 88 26.37 7.38 -5.33
C PHE A 88 25.72 8.25 -4.24
N ASP A 89 25.18 7.64 -3.17
CA ASP A 89 24.53 8.37 -2.08
C ASP A 89 25.51 9.31 -1.35
N ASP A 90 26.68 8.80 -0.96
CA ASP A 90 27.72 9.60 -0.29
C ASP A 90 28.28 10.71 -1.22
N HIS A 91 28.49 10.41 -2.50
CA HIS A 91 28.96 11.38 -3.50
C HIS A 91 27.92 12.47 -3.76
N PHE A 92 26.64 12.10 -3.88
CA PHE A 92 25.54 13.06 -4.03
C PHE A 92 25.40 13.95 -2.80
N LEU A 93 25.57 13.39 -1.60
CA LEU A 93 25.57 14.13 -0.33
C LEU A 93 26.66 15.20 -0.30
N GLU A 94 27.90 14.83 -0.64
CA GLU A 94 29.05 15.74 -0.67
C GLU A 94 28.88 16.88 -1.69
N LEU A 95 28.27 16.61 -2.86
CA LEU A 95 28.09 17.61 -3.92
C LEU A 95 26.90 18.55 -3.65
N PHE A 96 25.76 18.01 -3.21
CA PHE A 96 24.48 18.72 -3.28
C PHE A 96 23.80 18.95 -1.93
N LYS A 97 23.91 18.03 -0.95
CA LYS A 97 23.21 18.18 0.34
C LYS A 97 23.75 19.37 1.14
N HIS A 98 25.05 19.61 1.12
CA HIS A 98 25.66 20.77 1.80
C HIS A 98 25.40 22.10 1.09
N SER A 99 25.43 22.11 -0.25
CA SER A 99 25.27 23.33 -1.06
C SER A 99 23.81 23.73 -1.27
N ARG A 100 22.87 22.78 -1.11
CA ARG A 100 21.44 22.91 -1.45
C ARG A 100 21.21 23.33 -2.90
N ASP A 101 22.08 22.89 -3.81
CA ASP A 101 21.95 23.14 -5.24
C ASP A 101 20.96 22.17 -5.90
N PHE A 102 19.66 22.48 -5.79
CA PHE A 102 18.59 21.67 -6.37
C PHE A 102 18.67 21.55 -7.90
N ALA A 103 19.13 22.60 -8.59
CA ALA A 103 19.22 22.58 -10.05
C ALA A 103 20.38 21.70 -10.53
N GLY A 104 21.54 21.81 -9.88
CA GLY A 104 22.68 20.93 -10.13
C GLY A 104 22.36 19.47 -9.80
N ALA A 105 21.67 19.22 -8.69
CA ALA A 105 21.21 17.89 -8.30
C ALA A 105 20.30 17.26 -9.34
N GLN A 106 19.27 17.98 -9.82
CA GLN A 106 18.37 17.47 -10.85
C GLN A 106 19.13 17.15 -12.15
N HIS A 107 19.99 18.06 -12.61
CA HIS A 107 20.79 17.83 -13.82
C HIS A 107 21.71 16.60 -13.69
N TYR A 108 22.30 16.39 -12.51
CA TYR A 108 23.13 15.22 -12.23
C TYR A 108 22.33 13.91 -12.32
N LEU A 109 21.12 13.87 -11.74
CA LEU A 109 20.26 12.68 -11.78
C LEU A 109 19.73 12.42 -13.20
N ASP A 110 19.25 13.46 -13.90
CA ASP A 110 18.78 13.36 -15.29
C ASP A 110 19.87 12.79 -16.21
N ARG A 111 21.12 13.21 -15.99
CA ARG A 111 22.27 12.71 -16.75
C ARG A 111 22.61 11.27 -16.39
N LEU A 112 22.54 10.91 -15.10
CA LEU A 112 22.85 9.56 -14.63
C LEU A 112 21.89 8.52 -15.24
N GLU A 113 20.61 8.88 -15.43
CA GLU A 113 19.62 8.02 -16.09
C GLU A 113 19.98 7.63 -17.53
N LEU A 114 20.70 8.49 -18.25
CA LEU A 114 21.13 8.22 -19.63
C LEU A 114 22.06 7.00 -19.73
N PHE A 115 22.73 6.63 -18.64
CA PHE A 115 23.64 5.47 -18.59
C PHE A 115 22.92 4.13 -18.57
N MET A 116 21.60 4.11 -18.40
CA MET A 116 20.76 2.91 -18.56
C MET A 116 20.09 2.84 -19.95
N GLY A 117 20.45 3.73 -20.88
CA GLY A 117 19.97 3.77 -22.26
C GLY A 117 20.84 3.01 -23.26
N ASP A 118 20.45 3.05 -24.55
CA ASP A 118 21.18 2.36 -25.63
C ASP A 118 22.45 3.09 -26.10
N ASP A 119 22.52 4.42 -25.91
CA ASP A 119 23.64 5.27 -26.33
C ASP A 119 24.04 6.23 -25.19
N PRO A 120 24.71 5.71 -24.14
CA PRO A 120 25.09 6.51 -22.98
C PRO A 120 26.20 7.50 -23.34
N PRO A 121 26.22 8.72 -22.76
CA PRO A 121 27.31 9.66 -22.95
C PRO A 121 28.63 9.15 -22.35
N GLU A 122 29.75 9.82 -22.66
CA GLU A 122 31.02 9.53 -21.98
C GLU A 122 30.95 9.90 -20.48
N PRO A 123 31.33 9.01 -19.55
CA PRO A 123 31.32 9.29 -18.12
C PRO A 123 32.19 10.48 -17.73
N GLU A 124 31.64 11.39 -16.92
CA GLU A 124 32.35 12.56 -16.39
C GLU A 124 32.75 12.39 -14.92
N ASN A 125 32.20 11.40 -14.22
CA ASN A 125 32.49 11.12 -12.83
C ASN A 125 32.40 9.61 -12.48
N PRO A 126 32.89 9.18 -11.31
CA PRO A 126 32.91 7.77 -10.93
C PRO A 126 31.53 7.10 -10.80
N ALA A 127 30.48 7.85 -10.46
CA ALA A 127 29.13 7.28 -10.38
C ALA A 127 28.57 6.97 -11.77
N GLU A 128 28.79 7.86 -12.75
CA GLU A 128 28.47 7.62 -14.16
C GLU A 128 29.26 6.43 -14.73
N ALA A 129 30.57 6.38 -14.45
CA ALA A 129 31.45 5.30 -14.93
C ALA A 129 31.01 3.94 -14.37
N GLY A 130 30.73 3.89 -13.06
CA GLY A 130 30.23 2.68 -12.41
C GLY A 130 28.88 2.23 -12.95
N LEU A 131 27.92 3.15 -13.16
CA LEU A 131 26.60 2.79 -13.68
C LEU A 131 26.68 2.24 -15.11
N LYS A 132 27.53 2.84 -15.96
CA LYS A 132 27.79 2.36 -17.32
C LYS A 132 28.29 0.91 -17.32
N ASP A 133 29.36 0.62 -16.56
CA ASP A 133 29.94 -0.71 -16.47
C ASP A 133 28.95 -1.74 -15.92
N LEU A 134 28.26 -1.40 -14.83
CA LEU A 134 27.29 -2.26 -14.19
C LEU A 134 26.11 -2.60 -15.10
N TRP A 135 25.60 -1.61 -15.83
CA TRP A 135 24.52 -1.80 -16.80
C TRP A 135 24.95 -2.73 -17.93
N GLU A 136 26.12 -2.49 -18.53
CA GLU A 136 26.68 -3.32 -19.61
C GLU A 136 26.89 -4.78 -19.19
N ARG A 137 27.29 -5.01 -17.93
CA ARG A 137 27.50 -6.36 -17.37
C ARG A 137 26.20 -7.07 -16.98
N THR A 138 25.13 -6.33 -16.69
CA THR A 138 23.87 -6.90 -16.18
C THR A 138 22.86 -7.18 -17.28
N VAL A 139 22.67 -6.21 -18.19
CA VAL A 139 21.63 -6.24 -19.23
C VAL A 139 21.63 -7.50 -20.10
N PRO A 140 22.78 -8.04 -20.57
CA PRO A 140 22.80 -9.23 -21.42
C PRO A 140 22.15 -10.48 -20.78
N HIS A 141 22.05 -10.52 -19.46
CA HIS A 141 21.52 -11.65 -18.71
C HIS A 141 20.05 -11.53 -18.36
N MET A 142 19.45 -10.34 -18.52
CA MET A 142 18.12 -10.05 -18.00
C MET A 142 17.08 -9.78 -19.10
N SER A 143 15.83 -10.16 -18.86
CA SER A 143 14.73 -9.90 -19.79
C SER A 143 14.39 -8.41 -19.91
N ALA A 144 13.72 -8.02 -21.00
CA ALA A 144 13.24 -6.65 -21.18
C ALA A 144 12.28 -6.20 -20.05
N GLY A 145 11.42 -7.11 -19.58
CA GLY A 145 10.49 -6.81 -18.49
C GLY A 145 11.19 -6.63 -17.14
N TRP A 146 12.31 -7.31 -16.89
CA TRP A 146 13.13 -7.03 -15.70
C TRP A 146 13.85 -5.69 -15.84
N ARG A 147 14.43 -5.40 -17.01
CA ARG A 147 15.16 -4.14 -17.28
C ARG A 147 14.26 -2.92 -17.04
N GLU A 148 13.03 -2.95 -17.52
CA GLU A 148 12.04 -1.89 -17.29
C GLU A 148 11.80 -1.65 -15.79
N ARG A 149 11.56 -2.73 -15.02
CA ARG A 149 11.36 -2.62 -13.55
C ARG A 149 12.60 -2.09 -12.85
N PHE A 150 13.79 -2.56 -13.24
CA PHE A 150 15.03 -2.16 -12.60
C PHE A 150 15.36 -0.70 -12.89
N VAL A 151 15.18 -0.21 -14.13
CA VAL A 151 15.29 1.22 -14.47
C VAL A 151 14.36 2.06 -13.59
N VAL A 152 13.10 1.65 -13.44
CA VAL A 152 12.14 2.35 -12.57
C VAL A 152 12.61 2.36 -11.12
N SER A 153 13.13 1.25 -10.60
CA SER A 153 13.64 1.17 -9.23
C SER A 153 14.87 2.06 -9.01
N THR A 154 15.78 2.12 -10.00
CA THR A 154 16.98 2.96 -9.96
C THR A 154 16.61 4.45 -10.06
N HIS A 155 15.69 4.81 -10.95
CA HIS A 155 15.13 6.17 -11.01
C HIS A 155 14.52 6.58 -9.67
N ASN A 156 13.68 5.72 -9.07
CA ASN A 156 13.02 6.05 -7.81
C ASN A 156 14.02 6.23 -6.66
N LEU A 157 15.08 5.42 -6.61
CA LEU A 157 16.19 5.58 -5.69
C LEU A 157 16.89 6.94 -5.88
N MET A 158 17.17 7.33 -7.11
CA MET A 158 17.80 8.62 -7.43
C MET A 158 16.93 9.82 -7.00
N VAL A 159 15.60 9.71 -7.17
CA VAL A 159 14.65 10.76 -6.77
C VAL A 159 14.47 10.84 -5.24
N GLU A 160 14.82 9.80 -4.47
CA GLU A 160 14.84 9.84 -2.99
C GLU A 160 15.65 11.03 -2.47
N SER A 161 16.84 11.21 -3.02
CA SER A 161 17.80 12.21 -2.55
C SER A 161 17.25 13.64 -2.68
N MET A 162 16.37 13.89 -3.64
CA MET A 162 15.67 15.17 -3.80
C MET A 162 14.58 15.38 -2.73
N TRP A 163 13.87 14.31 -2.35
CA TRP A 163 12.84 14.39 -1.30
C TRP A 163 13.45 14.64 0.08
N GLU A 164 14.52 13.92 0.43
CA GLU A 164 15.23 14.12 1.70
C GLU A 164 15.74 15.57 1.82
N LEU A 165 16.32 16.11 0.74
CA LEU A 165 16.79 17.48 0.68
C LEU A 165 15.67 18.50 0.99
N GLU A 166 14.46 18.28 0.45
CA GLU A 166 13.30 19.13 0.72
C GLU A 166 12.84 19.06 2.19
N ASN A 167 12.83 17.86 2.80
CA ASN A 167 12.40 17.70 4.20
C ASN A 167 13.40 18.30 5.20
N ILE A 168 14.70 18.13 4.96
CA ILE A 168 15.77 18.69 5.78
C ILE A 168 15.70 20.22 5.74
N ASP A 169 15.57 20.82 4.55
CA ASP A 169 15.49 22.28 4.39
C ASP A 169 14.33 22.89 5.19
N ARG A 170 13.20 22.17 5.25
CA ARG A 170 11.97 22.64 5.92
C ARG A 170 11.84 22.21 7.38
N GLY A 171 12.76 21.40 7.91
CA GLY A 171 12.70 20.86 9.26
C GLY A 171 11.42 20.05 9.53
N ARG A 172 10.88 19.39 8.50
CA ARG A 172 9.58 18.70 8.55
C ARG A 172 9.78 17.22 8.82
N ILE A 173 8.99 16.68 9.74
CA ILE A 173 8.90 15.25 10.01
C ILE A 173 7.63 14.71 9.35
N ALA A 174 7.76 13.62 8.60
CA ALA A 174 6.62 12.98 7.92
C ALA A 174 5.66 12.35 8.95
N ASN A 175 4.37 12.22 8.58
CA ASN A 175 3.44 11.40 9.37
C ASN A 175 3.70 9.90 9.12
N PRO A 176 3.23 8.97 9.98
CA PRO A 176 3.54 7.54 9.85
C PRO A 176 3.15 6.93 8.49
N ILE A 177 2.02 7.36 7.91
CA ILE A 177 1.57 6.85 6.62
C ILE A 177 2.47 7.35 5.48
N GLU A 178 2.71 8.67 5.44
CA GLU A 178 3.61 9.28 4.45
C GLU A 178 5.00 8.65 4.53
N TYR A 179 5.50 8.40 5.74
CA TYR A 179 6.81 7.81 5.95
C TYR A 179 6.96 6.44 5.28
N VAL A 180 6.04 5.50 5.57
CA VAL A 180 6.07 4.15 5.00
C VAL A 180 5.90 4.20 3.48
N GLN A 181 4.97 5.03 2.98
CA GLN A 181 4.75 5.19 1.54
C GLN A 181 6.00 5.70 0.81
N MET A 182 6.66 6.71 1.38
CA MET A 182 7.85 7.29 0.79
C MET A 182 9.01 6.28 0.83
N ARG A 183 9.33 5.68 1.98
CA ARG A 183 10.42 4.71 2.08
C ARG A 183 10.26 3.53 1.15
N ARG A 184 9.03 3.02 0.98
CA ARG A 184 8.77 1.96 0.00
C ARG A 184 9.01 2.39 -1.44
N ARG A 185 8.69 3.63 -1.80
CA ARG A 185 8.83 4.09 -3.18
C ARG A 185 10.26 4.43 -3.53
N VAL A 186 10.90 5.23 -2.69
CA VAL A 186 12.17 5.87 -3.02
C VAL A 186 13.37 5.18 -2.33
N GLY A 187 13.14 4.40 -1.28
CA GLY A 187 14.22 3.67 -0.61
C GLY A 187 14.85 2.57 -1.46
N GLY A 188 16.07 2.15 -1.10
CA GLY A 188 16.83 1.14 -1.85
C GLY A 188 16.40 -0.33 -1.72
N ALA A 189 15.33 -0.65 -0.98
CA ALA A 189 14.89 -2.04 -0.79
C ALA A 189 14.17 -2.63 -2.03
N PRO A 190 13.22 -1.94 -2.71
CA PRO A 190 12.71 -2.37 -4.00
C PRO A 190 13.81 -2.64 -5.04
N TRP A 191 14.82 -1.76 -5.08
CA TRP A 191 15.99 -1.94 -5.95
C TRP A 191 16.77 -3.22 -5.59
N SER A 192 16.99 -3.47 -4.28
CA SER A 192 17.59 -4.71 -3.79
C SER A 192 16.78 -5.95 -4.16
N ALA A 193 15.44 -5.87 -4.15
CA ALA A 193 14.58 -6.96 -4.56
C ALA A 193 14.76 -7.32 -6.05
N ASN A 194 15.03 -6.35 -6.94
CA ASN A 194 15.34 -6.68 -8.34
C ASN A 194 16.70 -7.38 -8.49
N LEU A 195 17.71 -7.02 -7.68
CA LEU A 195 19.00 -7.72 -7.67
C LEU A 195 18.89 -9.15 -7.14
N VAL A 196 17.93 -9.43 -6.25
CA VAL A 196 17.63 -10.81 -5.82
C VAL A 196 17.18 -11.67 -7.00
N GLU A 197 16.37 -11.14 -7.93
CA GLU A 197 15.97 -11.87 -9.15
C GLU A 197 17.19 -12.26 -9.99
N PHE A 198 18.14 -11.33 -10.18
CA PHE A 198 19.40 -11.58 -10.89
C PHE A 198 20.24 -12.65 -10.16
N ALA A 199 20.51 -12.45 -8.87
CA ALA A 199 21.39 -13.31 -8.09
C ALA A 199 20.85 -14.74 -7.94
N ALA A 200 19.53 -14.88 -7.83
CA ALA A 200 18.87 -16.18 -7.75
C ALA A 200 18.69 -16.86 -9.12
N GLY A 201 18.93 -16.15 -10.23
CA GLY A 201 18.60 -16.62 -11.58
C GLY A 201 17.10 -16.90 -11.74
N ALA A 202 16.26 -16.10 -11.07
CA ALA A 202 14.85 -16.38 -10.85
C ALA A 202 14.01 -15.12 -11.11
N GLU A 203 13.96 -14.70 -12.37
CA GLU A 203 13.11 -13.58 -12.78
C GLU A 203 11.63 -13.90 -12.55
N VAL A 204 10.94 -12.96 -11.91
CA VAL A 204 9.50 -13.01 -11.74
C VAL A 204 8.85 -12.61 -13.07
N PRO A 205 7.96 -13.46 -13.64
CA PRO A 205 7.24 -13.13 -14.87
C PRO A 205 6.42 -11.85 -14.71
N GLY A 206 6.45 -10.97 -15.71
CA GLY A 206 5.78 -9.66 -15.62
C GLY A 206 4.28 -9.74 -15.32
N HIS A 207 3.59 -10.74 -15.86
CA HIS A 207 2.15 -10.96 -15.60
C HIS A 207 1.84 -11.43 -14.16
N LEU A 208 2.85 -11.94 -13.43
CA LEU A 208 2.76 -12.26 -12.01
C LEU A 208 3.24 -11.10 -11.14
N ALA A 209 4.31 -10.40 -11.54
CA ALA A 209 4.88 -9.28 -10.78
C ALA A 209 3.84 -8.18 -10.44
N ALA A 210 2.88 -7.94 -11.32
CA ALA A 210 1.81 -6.96 -11.10
C ALA A 210 0.69 -7.45 -10.15
N THR A 211 0.63 -8.74 -9.83
CA THR A 211 -0.41 -9.30 -8.96
C THR A 211 -0.24 -8.84 -7.53
N ARG A 212 -1.36 -8.70 -6.79
CA ARG A 212 -1.34 -8.23 -5.40
C ARG A 212 -0.40 -9.07 -4.52
N PRO A 213 -0.47 -10.42 -4.47
CA PRO A 213 0.39 -11.18 -3.57
C PRO A 213 1.90 -10.93 -3.79
N LEU A 214 2.35 -10.76 -5.03
CA LEU A 214 3.77 -10.45 -5.27
C LEU A 214 4.15 -9.01 -4.91
N ARG A 215 3.24 -8.04 -5.13
CA ARG A 215 3.45 -6.67 -4.63
C ARG A 215 3.53 -6.66 -3.11
N VAL A 216 2.58 -7.30 -2.40
CA VAL A 216 2.58 -7.39 -0.93
C VAL A 216 3.85 -8.07 -0.42
N LEU A 217 4.34 -9.11 -1.09
CA LEU A 217 5.61 -9.77 -0.73
C LEU A 217 6.80 -8.80 -0.81
N SER A 218 6.94 -8.11 -1.95
CA SER A 218 8.02 -7.14 -2.18
C SER A 218 7.92 -5.93 -1.24
N ASP A 219 6.71 -5.49 -0.96
CA ASP A 219 6.40 -4.34 -0.12
C ASP A 219 6.67 -4.64 1.36
N ALA A 220 6.20 -5.80 1.86
CA ALA A 220 6.49 -6.25 3.21
C ALA A 220 7.99 -6.50 3.44
N PHE A 221 8.69 -7.02 2.42
CA PHE A 221 10.15 -7.07 2.40
C PHE A 221 10.76 -5.68 2.54
N SER A 222 10.36 -4.74 1.67
CA SER A 222 10.91 -3.38 1.65
C SER A 222 10.73 -2.66 2.97
N ASP A 223 9.50 -2.67 3.50
CA ASP A 223 9.18 -2.08 4.80
C ASP A 223 10.05 -2.68 5.92
N ALA A 224 10.19 -4.02 5.96
CA ALA A 224 11.00 -4.69 6.98
C ALA A 224 12.50 -4.35 6.88
N VAL A 225 13.02 -4.16 5.67
CA VAL A 225 14.40 -3.73 5.45
C VAL A 225 14.62 -2.32 5.99
N HIS A 226 13.76 -1.37 5.63
CA HIS A 226 13.86 0.03 6.03
C HIS A 226 13.66 0.22 7.53
N LEU A 227 12.62 -0.37 8.12
CA LEU A 227 12.33 -0.26 9.56
C LEU A 227 13.48 -0.84 10.41
N ARG A 228 14.11 -1.93 9.94
CA ARG A 228 15.29 -2.48 10.61
C ARG A 228 16.46 -1.51 10.53
N ASN A 229 16.71 -0.96 9.34
CA ASN A 229 17.78 0.01 9.14
C ASN A 229 17.60 1.20 10.09
N ASP A 230 16.40 1.77 10.17
CA ASP A 230 16.09 2.92 11.04
C ASP A 230 16.40 2.67 12.53
N LEU A 231 16.17 1.45 13.02
CA LEU A 231 16.48 1.07 14.40
C LEU A 231 17.99 1.03 14.65
N PHE A 232 18.77 0.51 13.70
CA PHE A 232 20.23 0.44 13.82
C PHE A 232 20.90 1.80 13.58
N SER A 233 20.35 2.61 12.67
CA SER A 233 20.93 3.87 12.23
C SER A 233 20.51 5.09 13.04
N TYR A 234 19.46 5.00 13.86
CA TYR A 234 18.87 6.15 14.58
C TYR A 234 19.87 7.09 15.22
N GLN A 235 20.84 6.56 15.99
CA GLN A 235 21.80 7.38 16.72
C GLN A 235 22.63 8.24 15.78
N ARG A 236 23.10 7.67 14.68
CA ARG A 236 23.87 8.37 13.65
C ARG A 236 22.97 9.36 12.90
N GLU A 237 21.90 8.85 12.30
CA GLU A 237 21.04 9.64 11.40
C GLU A 237 20.34 10.79 12.14
N VAL A 238 19.66 10.50 13.25
CA VAL A 238 18.83 11.50 13.93
C VAL A 238 19.66 12.36 14.88
N ALA A 239 20.56 11.76 15.68
CA ALA A 239 21.24 12.51 16.73
C ALA A 239 22.54 13.19 16.28
N GLU A 240 23.22 12.67 15.24
CA GLU A 240 24.48 13.22 14.75
C GLU A 240 24.31 13.98 13.43
N GLU A 241 23.55 13.43 12.48
CA GLU A 241 23.36 14.01 11.13
C GLU A 241 22.14 14.96 11.05
N GLY A 242 21.17 14.81 11.96
CA GLY A 242 19.96 15.64 11.99
C GLY A 242 18.91 15.24 10.95
N GLU A 243 18.91 13.97 10.53
CA GLU A 243 17.95 13.40 9.59
C GLU A 243 16.54 13.36 10.20
N ASN A 244 15.54 13.74 9.41
CA ASN A 244 14.13 13.76 9.83
C ASN A 244 13.35 12.52 9.33
N SER A 245 13.98 11.69 8.50
CA SER A 245 13.38 10.55 7.80
C SER A 245 13.70 9.20 8.47
N ASN A 246 13.41 9.08 9.76
CA ASN A 246 13.59 7.84 10.52
C ASN A 246 12.29 7.42 11.25
N ALA A 247 11.88 6.15 11.11
CA ALA A 247 10.62 5.65 11.69
C ALA A 247 10.49 5.86 13.21
N VAL A 248 11.59 5.77 13.95
CA VAL A 248 11.58 5.95 15.41
C VAL A 248 11.25 7.40 15.74
N LEU A 249 11.85 8.36 15.04
CA LEU A 249 11.55 9.77 15.21
C LEU A 249 10.10 10.09 14.82
N VAL A 250 9.63 9.53 13.70
CA VAL A 250 8.25 9.71 13.22
C VAL A 250 7.24 9.23 14.26
N LEU A 251 7.40 8.00 14.78
CA LEU A 251 6.49 7.46 15.79
C LEU A 251 6.63 8.16 17.15
N GLU A 252 7.83 8.58 17.54
CA GLU A 252 8.06 9.35 18.76
C GLU A 252 7.25 10.65 18.73
N LYS A 253 7.36 11.43 17.65
CA LYS A 253 6.66 12.71 17.52
C LYS A 253 5.16 12.54 17.35
N PHE A 254 4.74 11.59 16.52
CA PHE A 254 3.32 11.38 16.24
C PHE A 254 2.55 10.87 17.47
N LEU A 255 3.09 9.87 18.18
CA LEU A 255 2.41 9.30 19.36
C LEU A 255 2.70 10.09 20.65
N GLY A 256 3.68 11.00 20.65
CA GLY A 256 4.08 11.75 21.85
C GLY A 256 4.70 10.86 22.94
N VAL A 257 5.37 9.77 22.55
CA VAL A 257 5.97 8.77 23.45
C VAL A 257 7.47 8.98 23.59
N THR A 258 8.12 8.22 24.49
CA THR A 258 9.58 8.26 24.60
C THR A 258 10.26 7.61 23.40
N THR A 259 11.53 7.96 23.13
CA THR A 259 12.33 7.33 22.07
C THR A 259 12.42 5.81 22.21
N GLN A 260 12.50 5.30 23.45
CA GLN A 260 12.52 3.87 23.74
C GLN A 260 11.20 3.19 23.33
N GLU A 261 10.05 3.75 23.73
CA GLU A 261 8.75 3.22 23.35
C GLU A 261 8.55 3.29 21.83
N ALA A 262 8.98 4.38 21.18
CA ALA A 262 8.92 4.51 19.73
C ALA A 262 9.76 3.42 19.02
N ALA A 263 10.98 3.14 19.50
CA ALA A 263 11.81 2.07 18.96
C ALA A 263 11.16 0.69 19.12
N GLU A 264 10.49 0.43 20.25
CA GLU A 264 9.70 -0.78 20.46
C GLU A 264 8.52 -0.87 19.48
N ARG A 265 7.81 0.25 19.22
CA ARG A 265 6.71 0.29 18.23
C ARG A 265 7.20 0.10 16.78
N VAL A 266 8.37 0.61 16.43
CA VAL A 266 9.00 0.35 15.13
C VAL A 266 9.36 -1.14 15.00
N ASN A 267 9.90 -1.75 16.06
CA ASN A 267 10.20 -3.19 16.05
C ASN A 267 8.93 -4.06 16.01
N ASP A 268 7.86 -3.60 16.64
CA ASP A 268 6.54 -4.19 16.48
C ASP A 268 6.10 -4.14 15.01
N LEU A 269 6.19 -2.99 14.36
CA LEU A 269 5.82 -2.87 12.95
C LEU A 269 6.68 -3.78 12.07
N LEU A 270 7.99 -3.76 12.26
CA LEU A 270 8.95 -4.65 11.60
C LEU A 270 8.55 -6.13 11.74
N THR A 271 8.24 -6.57 12.96
CA THR A 271 7.79 -7.94 13.24
C THR A 271 6.50 -8.26 12.47
N SER A 272 5.57 -7.31 12.41
CA SER A 272 4.31 -7.46 11.67
C SER A 272 4.56 -7.62 10.17
N ARG A 273 5.44 -6.80 9.58
CA ARG A 273 5.78 -6.89 8.15
C ARG A 273 6.47 -8.21 7.81
N LEU A 274 7.35 -8.72 8.69
CA LEU A 274 7.93 -10.06 8.55
C LEU A 274 6.85 -11.17 8.55
N GLN A 275 5.84 -11.06 9.42
CA GLN A 275 4.74 -12.03 9.47
C GLN A 275 3.82 -11.93 8.25
N GLN A 276 3.57 -10.73 7.73
CA GLN A 276 2.84 -10.53 6.47
C GLN A 276 3.62 -11.12 5.29
N PHE A 277 4.94 -10.93 5.24
CA PHE A 277 5.82 -11.57 4.26
C PHE A 277 5.69 -13.11 4.33
N GLU A 278 5.81 -13.72 5.51
CA GLU A 278 5.67 -15.16 5.70
C GLU A 278 4.28 -15.68 5.29
N THR A 279 3.22 -14.95 5.65
CA THR A 279 1.85 -15.30 5.28
C THR A 279 1.68 -15.27 3.76
N THR A 280 2.10 -14.17 3.13
CA THR A 280 2.03 -14.01 1.67
C THR A 280 2.80 -15.11 0.94
N ALA A 281 4.03 -15.40 1.39
CA ALA A 281 4.89 -16.41 0.79
C ALA A 281 4.32 -17.84 0.92
N LEU A 282 3.70 -18.16 2.05
CA LEU A 282 3.29 -19.53 2.39
C LEU A 282 1.83 -19.84 2.07
N THR A 283 0.96 -18.81 1.94
CA THR A 283 -0.48 -19.00 1.72
C THR A 283 -0.95 -18.33 0.44
N GLU A 284 -0.71 -17.02 0.29
CA GLU A 284 -1.28 -16.23 -0.81
C GLU A 284 -0.62 -16.55 -2.16
N LEU A 285 0.71 -16.70 -2.22
CA LEU A 285 1.40 -17.06 -3.45
C LEU A 285 1.05 -18.47 -3.95
N PRO A 286 1.09 -19.54 -3.12
CA PRO A 286 0.64 -20.85 -3.58
C PRO A 286 -0.81 -20.85 -4.09
N ALA A 287 -1.72 -20.13 -3.42
CA ALA A 287 -3.11 -19.99 -3.86
C ALA A 287 -3.21 -19.31 -5.24
N LEU A 288 -2.51 -18.18 -5.43
CA LEU A 288 -2.43 -17.48 -6.71
C LEU A 288 -1.89 -18.36 -7.84
N LEU A 289 -0.78 -19.06 -7.58
CA LEU A 289 -0.12 -19.93 -8.56
C LEU A 289 -1.05 -21.08 -8.98
N ALA A 290 -1.80 -21.65 -8.03
CA ALA A 290 -2.79 -22.69 -8.30
C ALA A 290 -4.01 -22.16 -9.07
N GLU A 291 -4.56 -21.02 -8.65
CA GLU A 291 -5.72 -20.38 -9.28
C GLU A 291 -5.46 -20.03 -10.75
N ARG A 292 -4.25 -19.54 -11.05
CA ARG A 292 -3.85 -19.17 -12.42
C ARG A 292 -3.24 -20.33 -13.23
N ALA A 293 -3.17 -21.53 -12.66
CA ALA A 293 -2.55 -22.70 -13.28
C ALA A 293 -1.14 -22.41 -13.84
N VAL A 294 -0.34 -21.67 -13.07
CA VAL A 294 0.98 -21.19 -13.49
C VAL A 294 1.91 -22.37 -13.83
N PRO A 295 2.70 -22.34 -14.92
CA PRO A 295 3.61 -23.43 -15.27
C PRO A 295 4.69 -23.69 -14.19
N PRO A 296 5.16 -24.94 -14.02
CA PRO A 296 6.10 -25.29 -12.95
C PRO A 296 7.41 -24.49 -12.92
N HIS A 297 7.93 -24.07 -14.08
CA HIS A 297 9.17 -23.28 -14.14
C HIS A 297 8.99 -21.85 -13.60
N GLU A 298 7.82 -21.24 -13.84
CA GLU A 298 7.48 -19.93 -13.27
C GLU A 298 7.17 -20.04 -11.77
N GLN A 299 6.51 -21.12 -11.34
CA GLN A 299 6.33 -21.39 -9.91
C GLN A 299 7.68 -21.51 -9.18
N ALA A 300 8.65 -22.21 -9.80
CA ALA A 300 10.00 -22.33 -9.26
C ALA A 300 10.71 -20.97 -9.18
N ALA A 301 10.58 -20.12 -10.20
CA ALA A 301 11.15 -18.77 -10.18
C ALA A 301 10.55 -17.92 -9.04
N VAL A 302 9.22 -17.93 -8.88
CA VAL A 302 8.55 -17.22 -7.77
C VAL A 302 8.99 -17.73 -6.40
N ALA A 303 9.14 -19.05 -6.24
CA ALA A 303 9.60 -19.64 -4.98
C ALA A 303 11.06 -19.29 -4.67
N LEU A 304 11.94 -19.30 -5.67
CA LEU A 304 13.34 -18.89 -5.52
C LEU A 304 13.48 -17.41 -5.20
N TYR A 305 12.67 -16.56 -5.85
CA TYR A 305 12.59 -15.13 -5.54
C TYR A 305 12.16 -14.88 -4.09
N ALA A 306 11.06 -15.48 -3.64
CA ALA A 306 10.59 -15.35 -2.26
C ALA A 306 11.63 -15.83 -1.24
N LYS A 307 12.31 -16.94 -1.54
CA LYS A 307 13.42 -17.43 -0.72
C LYS A 307 14.61 -16.45 -0.72
N GLY A 308 14.96 -15.86 -1.86
CA GLY A 308 16.02 -14.86 -1.97
C GLY A 308 15.74 -13.62 -1.11
N LEU A 309 14.50 -13.11 -1.14
CA LEU A 309 14.08 -12.02 -0.25
C LEU A 309 14.14 -12.41 1.24
N GLN A 310 13.82 -13.67 1.56
CA GLN A 310 13.95 -14.20 2.92
C GLN A 310 15.42 -14.24 3.37
N ASP A 311 16.32 -14.76 2.52
CA ASP A 311 17.77 -14.78 2.79
C ASP A 311 18.33 -13.36 2.95
N TRP A 312 17.88 -12.43 2.12
CA TRP A 312 18.25 -11.01 2.22
C TRP A 312 17.86 -10.42 3.58
N GLN A 313 16.65 -10.68 4.07
CA GLN A 313 16.22 -10.15 5.38
C GLN A 313 17.05 -10.68 6.55
N SER A 314 17.30 -11.99 6.59
CA SER A 314 18.14 -12.60 7.62
C SER A 314 19.60 -12.17 7.51
N GLY A 315 20.12 -12.13 6.29
CA GLY A 315 21.48 -11.71 6.00
C GLY A 315 21.74 -10.24 6.33
N GLY A 316 20.81 -9.37 5.97
CA GLY A 316 20.85 -7.95 6.30
C GLY A 316 20.86 -7.72 7.81
N HIS A 317 20.03 -8.45 8.57
CA HIS A 317 20.07 -8.39 10.04
C HIS A 317 21.44 -8.81 10.61
N GLU A 318 21.99 -9.94 10.15
CA GLU A 318 23.28 -10.43 10.61
C GLU A 318 24.42 -9.46 10.28
N TRP A 319 24.37 -8.82 9.11
CA TRP A 319 25.34 -7.78 8.74
C TRP A 319 25.25 -6.55 9.65
N HIS A 320 24.05 -6.03 9.96
CA HIS A 320 23.91 -4.91 10.89
C HIS A 320 24.48 -5.21 12.28
N MET A 321 24.35 -6.46 12.75
CA MET A 321 24.89 -6.92 14.03
C MET A 321 26.43 -6.98 14.05
N ARG A 322 27.08 -7.11 12.89
CA ARG A 322 28.53 -7.32 12.75
C ARG A 322 29.28 -6.12 12.18
N SER A 323 28.61 -5.27 11.40
CA SER A 323 29.22 -4.16 10.70
C SER A 323 29.59 -3.03 11.67
N SER A 324 30.82 -2.52 11.54
CA SER A 324 31.27 -1.34 12.27
C SER A 324 30.52 -0.05 11.88
N ARG A 325 29.79 -0.03 10.75
CA ARG A 325 29.03 1.15 10.28
C ARG A 325 27.90 1.54 11.23
N TYR A 326 27.36 0.59 11.99
CA TYR A 326 26.19 0.79 12.87
C TYR A 326 26.43 0.38 14.34
N MET A 327 27.69 0.14 14.74
CA MET A 327 27.99 -0.32 16.10
C MET A 327 27.77 0.79 17.13
N ASN A 328 26.58 0.80 17.74
CA ASN A 328 26.31 1.52 18.98
C ASN A 328 27.16 0.96 20.12
N GLU A 329 27.79 1.82 20.94
CA GLU A 329 28.70 1.48 22.06
C GLU A 329 28.03 0.62 23.16
N GLY A 330 27.70 -0.64 22.88
CA GLY A 330 26.86 -1.48 23.75
C GLY A 330 26.70 -2.93 23.34
N MET A 331 26.90 -3.24 22.07
CA MET A 331 26.86 -4.63 21.56
C MET A 331 28.05 -5.47 22.07
N VAL A 332 29.04 -4.82 22.69
CA VAL A 332 30.32 -5.42 23.10
C VAL A 332 30.26 -6.11 24.48
N SER A 333 29.22 -5.92 25.30
CA SER A 333 29.20 -6.45 26.68
C SER A 333 28.49 -7.79 26.87
N GLY A 334 27.81 -8.33 25.85
CA GLY A 334 27.27 -9.68 25.85
C GLY A 334 28.19 -10.62 25.09
N LYS A 335 28.69 -11.69 25.71
CA LYS A 335 29.31 -12.80 24.97
C LYS A 335 28.31 -13.31 23.94
N VAL A 336 28.53 -12.97 22.67
CA VAL A 336 27.75 -13.45 21.52
C VAL A 336 27.90 -14.98 21.49
N ARG A 337 26.87 -15.69 21.91
CA ARG A 337 26.73 -17.13 21.68
C ARG A 337 26.50 -17.29 20.18
N GLN A 338 27.33 -18.11 19.52
CA GLN A 338 27.05 -18.57 18.17
C GLN A 338 25.61 -19.13 18.12
N PRO A 339 24.73 -18.67 17.21
CA PRO A 339 23.39 -19.23 17.14
C PRO A 339 23.46 -20.60 16.47
N HIS A 340 23.40 -21.66 17.28
CA HIS A 340 22.91 -22.95 16.83
C HIS A 340 21.38 -22.94 16.99
N GLY A 341 20.66 -22.49 15.96
CA GLY A 341 19.20 -22.63 15.83
C GLY A 341 18.36 -21.39 16.14
N LEU A 342 17.08 -21.44 15.73
CA LEU A 342 16.04 -20.46 16.03
C LEU A 342 15.92 -20.30 17.55
N GLY A 343 16.18 -19.09 18.07
CA GLY A 343 16.12 -18.81 19.50
C GLY A 343 14.69 -18.94 20.05
N THR A 344 14.54 -19.48 21.26
CA THR A 344 13.23 -19.60 21.96
C THR A 344 12.51 -18.27 22.13
N ALA A 345 13.25 -17.17 22.19
CA ALA A 345 12.70 -15.83 22.36
C ALA A 345 12.11 -15.25 21.06
N THR A 346 12.75 -15.48 19.91
CA THR A 346 12.19 -15.18 18.59
C THR A 346 10.86 -15.91 18.37
N LEU A 347 10.79 -17.20 18.72
CA LEU A 347 9.55 -17.98 18.62
C LEU A 347 8.44 -17.41 19.50
N ARG A 348 8.79 -16.92 20.71
CA ARG A 348 7.83 -16.30 21.63
C ARG A 348 7.27 -14.98 21.11
N ILE A 349 8.13 -14.04 20.69
CA ILE A 349 7.72 -12.74 20.15
C ILE A 349 6.79 -12.92 18.93
N GLY A 350 7.19 -13.81 18.02
CA GLY A 350 6.37 -14.11 16.84
C GLY A 350 5.01 -14.70 17.21
N ALA A 351 4.98 -15.65 18.14
CA ALA A 351 3.75 -16.32 18.56
C ALA A 351 2.78 -15.40 19.32
N GLU A 352 3.27 -14.56 20.23
CA GLU A 352 2.43 -13.60 20.98
C GLU A 352 1.72 -12.63 20.03
N LYS A 353 2.44 -12.08 19.05
CA LYS A 353 1.86 -11.13 18.09
C LYS A 353 0.87 -11.78 17.11
N ARG A 354 1.22 -12.95 16.56
CA ARG A 354 0.29 -13.73 15.70
C ARG A 354 -0.96 -14.12 16.47
N ALA A 355 -0.82 -14.57 17.73
CA ALA A 355 -1.96 -14.95 18.55
C ALA A 355 -2.93 -13.77 18.74
N ARG A 356 -2.41 -12.55 18.93
CA ARG A 356 -3.25 -11.37 19.07
C ARG A 356 -4.07 -11.07 17.81
N GLN A 357 -3.44 -11.09 16.63
CA GLN A 357 -4.14 -10.84 15.35
C GLN A 357 -5.32 -11.79 15.10
N HIS A 358 -5.30 -12.97 15.72
CA HIS A 358 -6.35 -13.99 15.62
C HIS A 358 -7.24 -14.10 16.87
N SER A 359 -7.11 -13.18 17.83
CA SER A 359 -7.84 -13.25 19.10
C SER A 359 -9.15 -12.46 19.14
N HIS A 360 -9.46 -11.73 18.07
CA HIS A 360 -10.69 -10.94 17.97
C HIS A 360 -11.93 -11.83 18.11
N VAL A 361 -12.94 -11.33 18.82
CA VAL A 361 -14.22 -12.00 19.02
C VAL A 361 -15.26 -11.31 18.13
N PRO A 362 -15.74 -11.97 17.05
CA PRO A 362 -16.74 -11.37 16.18
C PRO A 362 -18.04 -11.04 16.91
N PHE A 363 -18.73 -9.99 16.46
CA PHE A 363 -20.00 -9.50 17.03
C PHE A 363 -19.88 -9.00 18.47
N GLU A 364 -18.69 -8.54 18.87
CA GLU A 364 -18.50 -7.95 20.19
C GLU A 364 -19.37 -6.71 20.37
N ARG A 365 -20.07 -6.61 21.50
CA ARG A 365 -20.93 -5.46 21.79
C ARG A 365 -20.08 -4.25 22.15
N VAL A 366 -19.89 -3.36 21.18
CA VAL A 366 -19.09 -2.15 21.35
C VAL A 366 -19.91 -0.92 21.73
N GLY A 367 -21.20 -0.88 21.38
CA GLY A 367 -22.05 0.31 21.57
C GLY A 367 -21.65 1.48 20.65
N PRO A 368 -22.40 2.60 20.71
CA PRO A 368 -22.14 3.74 19.84
C PRO A 368 -20.82 4.42 20.21
N GLN A 369 -20.09 4.83 19.17
CA GLN A 369 -18.81 5.53 19.31
C GLN A 369 -18.95 6.96 18.77
N PRO A 370 -18.81 8.00 19.60
CA PRO A 370 -18.83 9.36 19.10
C PRO A 370 -17.56 9.64 18.30
N VAL A 371 -17.71 10.31 17.15
CA VAL A 371 -16.59 10.72 16.30
C VAL A 371 -15.90 11.94 16.95
N PRO A 372 -14.56 11.94 17.11
CA PRO A 372 -13.82 13.11 17.59
C PRO A 372 -14.01 14.34 16.69
N GLU A 373 -13.64 15.52 17.18
CA GLU A 373 -13.56 16.70 16.32
C GLU A 373 -12.40 16.53 15.31
N LEU A 374 -12.71 16.71 14.03
CA LEU A 374 -11.77 16.50 12.93
C LEU A 374 -11.57 17.82 12.19
N HIS A 375 -10.32 18.12 11.85
CA HIS A 375 -9.96 19.29 11.04
C HIS A 375 -10.36 19.03 9.58
N LEU A 376 -11.36 19.77 9.11
CA LEU A 376 -11.79 19.81 7.71
C LEU A 376 -12.14 21.25 7.35
N PRO A 377 -11.20 22.03 6.79
CA PRO A 377 -11.37 23.47 6.59
C PRO A 377 -12.16 23.83 5.32
N TYR A 378 -12.70 22.84 4.61
CA TYR A 378 -13.37 23.06 3.33
C TYR A 378 -14.89 23.19 3.51
N PRO A 379 -15.51 24.21 2.91
CA PRO A 379 -16.95 24.41 3.04
C PRO A 379 -17.72 23.32 2.30
N LEU A 380 -18.87 22.95 2.85
CA LEU A 380 -19.79 22.06 2.17
C LEU A 380 -20.42 22.77 0.97
N ARG A 381 -20.41 22.11 -0.18
CA ARG A 381 -21.12 22.51 -1.39
C ARG A 381 -22.16 21.44 -1.74
N MET A 382 -23.24 21.83 -2.40
CA MET A 382 -24.33 20.92 -2.73
C MET A 382 -24.99 21.33 -4.05
N SER A 383 -25.16 20.36 -4.93
CA SER A 383 -25.82 20.52 -6.22
C SER A 383 -27.30 20.87 -6.04
N PRO A 384 -27.86 21.79 -6.85
CA PRO A 384 -29.29 22.09 -6.85
C PRO A 384 -30.14 20.91 -7.36
N HIS A 385 -29.53 19.84 -7.87
CA HIS A 385 -30.20 18.69 -8.48
C HIS A 385 -30.53 17.56 -7.51
N LEU A 386 -30.25 17.69 -6.21
CA LEU A 386 -30.46 16.65 -5.20
C LEU A 386 -31.87 16.02 -5.23
N ASP A 387 -32.92 16.84 -5.23
CA ASP A 387 -34.29 16.31 -5.20
C ASP A 387 -34.65 15.55 -6.48
N ALA A 388 -34.09 15.96 -7.62
CA ALA A 388 -34.26 15.22 -8.87
C ALA A 388 -33.47 13.91 -8.82
N ALA A 389 -32.26 13.92 -8.26
CA ALA A 389 -31.41 12.74 -8.11
C ALA A 389 -32.06 11.69 -7.19
N ARG A 390 -32.68 12.09 -6.08
CA ARG A 390 -33.43 11.16 -5.20
C ARG A 390 -34.59 10.46 -5.91
N ARG A 391 -35.34 11.19 -6.75
CA ARG A 391 -36.45 10.61 -7.52
C ARG A 391 -35.94 9.65 -8.59
N HIS A 392 -34.89 10.05 -9.32
CA HIS A 392 -34.22 9.22 -10.30
C HIS A 392 -33.70 7.92 -9.66
N ALA A 393 -32.95 8.04 -8.57
CA ALA A 393 -32.34 6.94 -7.85
C ALA A 393 -33.36 5.88 -7.43
N ALA A 394 -34.52 6.29 -6.91
CA ALA A 394 -35.57 5.36 -6.50
C ALA A 394 -36.21 4.60 -7.67
N VAL A 395 -36.26 5.20 -8.86
CA VAL A 395 -36.74 4.52 -10.08
C VAL A 395 -35.68 3.52 -10.54
N TRP A 396 -34.44 3.99 -10.71
CA TRP A 396 -33.34 3.16 -11.19
C TRP A 396 -33.07 1.96 -10.28
N ALA A 397 -33.09 2.14 -8.95
CA ALA A 397 -32.88 1.04 -8.01
C ALA A 397 -33.96 -0.06 -8.10
N ARG A 398 -35.21 0.31 -8.40
CA ARG A 398 -36.28 -0.68 -8.66
C ARG A 398 -36.08 -1.38 -10.00
N GLU A 399 -35.72 -0.65 -11.05
CA GLU A 399 -35.48 -1.22 -12.38
C GLU A 399 -34.31 -2.21 -12.40
N MET A 400 -33.24 -1.91 -11.64
CA MET A 400 -32.11 -2.83 -11.49
C MET A 400 -32.42 -4.00 -10.54
N GLY A 401 -33.44 -3.88 -9.70
CA GLY A 401 -33.90 -4.92 -8.77
C GLY A 401 -33.19 -4.92 -7.41
N PHE A 402 -32.54 -3.81 -7.01
CA PHE A 402 -31.88 -3.71 -5.71
C PHE A 402 -32.86 -3.74 -4.53
N LEU A 403 -34.12 -3.39 -4.78
CA LEU A 403 -35.20 -3.38 -3.77
C LEU A 403 -36.06 -4.66 -3.78
N ASP A 404 -35.79 -5.57 -4.72
CA ASP A 404 -36.51 -6.85 -4.83
C ASP A 404 -35.86 -7.95 -3.98
N GLU A 405 -34.56 -7.82 -3.72
CA GLU A 405 -33.80 -8.73 -2.87
C GLU A 405 -33.89 -8.31 -1.40
N ALA A 406 -33.81 -9.28 -0.48
CA ALA A 406 -33.99 -9.06 0.96
C ALA A 406 -32.90 -8.18 1.63
N ILE A 407 -31.95 -7.64 0.86
CA ILE A 407 -30.83 -6.84 1.36
C ILE A 407 -31.29 -5.41 1.68
N TRP A 408 -31.97 -4.75 0.73
CA TRP A 408 -32.48 -3.39 0.88
C TRP A 408 -33.99 -3.34 0.69
N ASP A 409 -34.67 -2.63 1.59
CA ASP A 409 -36.06 -2.19 1.41
C ASP A 409 -36.10 -0.69 1.02
N GLU A 410 -37.26 -0.17 0.63
CA GLU A 410 -37.40 1.25 0.25
C GLU A 410 -37.01 2.21 1.38
N ARG A 411 -37.23 1.79 2.64
CA ARG A 411 -36.92 2.60 3.82
C ARG A 411 -35.42 2.73 4.02
N ARG A 412 -34.69 1.62 3.97
CA ARG A 412 -33.23 1.54 4.07
C ARG A 412 -32.62 2.31 2.91
N PHE A 413 -33.06 2.06 1.68
CA PHE A 413 -32.60 2.79 0.50
C PHE A 413 -32.75 4.32 0.65
N SER A 414 -33.94 4.79 1.04
CA SER A 414 -34.19 6.22 1.23
C SER A 414 -33.40 6.81 2.40
N GLY A 415 -33.13 6.03 3.44
CA GLY A 415 -32.35 6.46 4.61
C GLY A 415 -30.84 6.47 4.37
N ILE A 416 -30.32 5.61 3.49
CA ILE A 416 -28.92 5.64 3.06
C ILE A 416 -28.68 6.91 2.22
N ASP A 417 -29.64 7.29 1.37
CA ASP A 417 -29.66 8.57 0.63
C ASP A 417 -28.35 8.89 -0.12
N LEU A 418 -27.91 7.98 -1.00
CA LEU A 418 -26.67 8.16 -1.77
C LEU A 418 -26.76 9.32 -2.78
N ALA A 419 -27.96 9.75 -3.13
CA ALA A 419 -28.19 10.98 -3.88
C ALA A 419 -27.70 12.23 -3.11
N HIS A 420 -27.84 12.25 -1.78
CA HIS A 420 -27.29 13.31 -0.94
C HIS A 420 -25.76 13.34 -1.00
N CYS A 421 -25.10 12.17 -0.92
CA CYS A 421 -23.66 12.07 -1.08
C CYS A 421 -23.21 12.57 -2.48
N ALA A 422 -23.80 12.03 -3.55
CA ALA A 422 -23.51 12.41 -4.93
C ALA A 422 -23.66 13.91 -5.18
N ALA A 423 -24.74 14.52 -4.66
CA ALA A 423 -24.98 15.95 -4.82
C ALA A 423 -23.92 16.83 -4.15
N MET A 424 -23.20 16.33 -3.14
CA MET A 424 -22.14 17.09 -2.45
C MET A 424 -20.78 16.86 -3.10
N ILE A 425 -20.45 15.62 -3.48
CA ILE A 425 -19.16 15.31 -4.11
C ILE A 425 -19.08 15.81 -5.57
N ASN A 426 -20.23 16.04 -6.21
CA ASN A 426 -20.33 16.63 -7.53
C ASN A 426 -21.25 17.87 -7.53
N ALA A 427 -20.91 18.84 -6.67
CA ALA A 427 -21.75 20.01 -6.42
C ALA A 427 -22.00 20.89 -7.67
N ASP A 428 -21.03 20.95 -8.58
CA ASP A 428 -21.12 21.70 -9.85
C ASP A 428 -21.61 20.86 -11.04
N GLY A 429 -21.84 19.57 -10.83
CA GLY A 429 -22.22 18.65 -11.89
C GLY A 429 -23.59 18.99 -12.47
N ALA A 430 -23.73 18.79 -13.79
CA ALA A 430 -25.03 18.81 -14.43
C ALA A 430 -25.93 17.68 -13.87
N SER A 431 -27.25 17.79 -14.04
CA SER A 431 -28.20 16.82 -13.48
C SER A 431 -27.87 15.38 -13.85
N GLU A 432 -27.53 15.11 -15.11
CA GLU A 432 -27.16 13.76 -15.59
C GLU A 432 -25.88 13.23 -14.95
N GLU A 433 -24.90 14.10 -14.68
CA GLU A 433 -23.65 13.71 -14.00
C GLU A 433 -23.94 13.35 -12.54
N VAL A 434 -24.76 14.15 -11.85
CA VAL A 434 -25.18 13.86 -10.46
C VAL A 434 -25.99 12.56 -10.40
N PHE A 435 -26.85 12.29 -11.37
CA PHE A 435 -27.61 11.04 -11.46
C PHE A 435 -26.68 9.85 -11.67
N LEU A 436 -25.73 9.96 -12.61
CA LEU A 436 -24.76 8.90 -12.86
C LEU A 436 -23.88 8.62 -11.64
N THR A 437 -23.40 9.66 -10.94
CA THR A 437 -22.66 9.51 -9.68
C THR A 437 -23.52 8.86 -8.60
N THR A 438 -24.79 9.23 -8.51
CA THR A 438 -25.75 8.61 -7.58
C THR A 438 -25.89 7.11 -7.84
N ASP A 439 -26.07 6.72 -9.10
CA ASP A 439 -26.26 5.33 -9.49
C ASP A 439 -24.99 4.47 -9.23
N TRP A 440 -23.80 5.03 -9.50
CA TRP A 440 -22.52 4.38 -9.15
C TRP A 440 -22.34 4.17 -7.65
N LEU A 441 -22.66 5.19 -6.84
CA LEU A 441 -22.61 5.07 -5.38
C LEU A 441 -23.58 3.99 -4.88
N ILE A 442 -24.80 3.94 -5.45
CA ILE A 442 -25.81 2.92 -5.14
C ILE A 442 -25.27 1.53 -5.44
N TRP A 443 -24.73 1.30 -6.64
CA TRP A 443 -24.21 0.00 -7.03
C TRP A 443 -23.04 -0.44 -6.14
N GLY A 444 -22.10 0.46 -5.84
CA GLY A 444 -20.96 0.16 -4.97
C GLY A 444 -21.38 -0.15 -3.53
N THR A 445 -22.26 0.67 -2.93
CA THR A 445 -22.74 0.46 -1.55
C THR A 445 -23.65 -0.76 -1.44
N TYR A 446 -24.40 -1.10 -2.50
CA TYR A 446 -25.18 -2.34 -2.53
C TYR A 446 -24.25 -3.56 -2.60
N GLY A 447 -23.19 -3.51 -3.40
CA GLY A 447 -22.16 -4.56 -3.43
C GLY A 447 -21.53 -4.80 -2.05
N ASP A 448 -21.13 -3.73 -1.37
CA ASP A 448 -20.61 -3.74 0.00
C ASP A 448 -21.55 -4.45 1.00
N ASP A 449 -22.86 -4.24 0.89
CA ASP A 449 -23.85 -4.96 1.73
C ASP A 449 -24.13 -6.39 1.24
N TYR A 450 -24.04 -6.64 -0.06
CA TYR A 450 -24.42 -7.92 -0.67
C TYR A 450 -23.37 -9.01 -0.41
N TYR A 451 -22.08 -8.69 -0.53
CA TYR A 451 -21.00 -9.69 -0.46
C TYR A 451 -20.92 -10.41 0.89
N PRO A 452 -20.92 -9.69 2.04
CA PRO A 452 -20.92 -10.34 3.35
C PRO A 452 -22.16 -11.24 3.58
N VAL A 453 -23.33 -10.80 3.13
CA VAL A 453 -24.58 -11.55 3.29
C VAL A 453 -24.63 -12.78 2.38
N ALA A 454 -24.23 -12.64 1.12
CA ALA A 454 -24.31 -13.71 0.12
C ALA A 454 -23.20 -14.75 0.29
N PHE A 455 -21.98 -14.31 0.62
CA PHE A 455 -20.78 -15.16 0.61
C PHE A 455 -20.10 -15.27 1.97
N GLY A 456 -20.05 -14.20 2.77
CA GLY A 456 -19.37 -14.18 4.07
C GLY A 456 -19.96 -15.18 5.06
N ALA A 457 -21.28 -15.16 5.26
CA ALA A 457 -21.98 -16.05 6.19
C ALA A 457 -21.78 -17.55 5.91
N THR A 458 -21.59 -17.93 4.64
CA THR A 458 -21.36 -19.33 4.22
C THR A 458 -19.90 -19.66 3.93
N ARG A 459 -19.01 -18.65 3.95
CA ARG A 459 -17.61 -18.72 3.50
C ARG A 459 -17.47 -19.22 2.06
N ASP A 460 -18.42 -18.88 1.19
CA ASP A 460 -18.39 -19.27 -0.23
C ASP A 460 -17.51 -18.32 -1.07
N LEU A 461 -16.20 -18.40 -0.82
CA LEU A 461 -15.20 -17.66 -1.60
C LEU A 461 -15.22 -18.04 -3.08
N SER A 462 -15.62 -19.28 -3.40
CA SER A 462 -15.71 -19.76 -4.78
C SER A 462 -16.84 -19.07 -5.55
N GLY A 463 -17.99 -18.90 -4.90
CA GLY A 463 -19.14 -18.15 -5.42
C GLY A 463 -18.80 -16.67 -5.62
N ALA A 464 -18.14 -16.04 -4.64
CA ALA A 464 -17.70 -14.65 -4.74
C ALA A 464 -16.77 -14.44 -5.95
N ARG A 465 -15.74 -15.29 -6.11
CA ARG A 465 -14.81 -15.24 -7.26
C ARG A 465 -15.51 -15.49 -8.60
N ALA A 466 -16.49 -16.39 -8.64
CA ALA A 466 -17.29 -16.63 -9.83
C ALA A 466 -18.12 -15.41 -10.21
N LEU A 467 -18.74 -14.72 -9.25
CA LEU A 467 -19.45 -13.47 -9.51
C LEU A 467 -18.50 -12.36 -9.99
N ASN A 468 -17.34 -12.17 -9.33
CA ASN A 468 -16.30 -11.23 -9.79
C ASN A 468 -15.93 -11.47 -11.25
N THR A 469 -15.66 -12.73 -11.60
CA THR A 469 -15.31 -13.11 -12.99
C THR A 469 -16.40 -12.71 -13.97
N ARG A 470 -17.68 -12.89 -13.60
CA ARG A 470 -18.83 -12.47 -14.43
C ARG A 470 -18.94 -10.95 -14.53
N LEU A 471 -18.79 -10.22 -13.43
CA LEU A 471 -18.84 -8.75 -13.42
C LEU A 471 -17.73 -8.15 -14.30
N LYS A 472 -16.51 -8.69 -14.23
CA LYS A 472 -15.41 -8.31 -15.12
C LYS A 472 -15.73 -8.58 -16.59
N ALA A 473 -16.34 -9.73 -16.88
CA ALA A 473 -16.75 -10.09 -18.24
C ALA A 473 -17.81 -9.13 -18.81
N ILE A 474 -18.70 -8.56 -18.00
CA ILE A 474 -19.71 -7.59 -18.46
C ILE A 474 -19.07 -6.32 -19.04
N MET A 475 -17.88 -5.94 -18.58
CA MET A 475 -17.17 -4.75 -19.05
C MET A 475 -16.30 -5.01 -20.30
N ARG A 476 -16.24 -6.26 -20.79
CA ARG A 476 -15.45 -6.62 -21.97
C ARG A 476 -16.16 -6.25 -23.26
N GLU A 477 -15.39 -5.78 -24.23
CA GLU A 477 -15.91 -5.41 -25.55
C GLU A 477 -16.10 -6.62 -26.48
N ASP A 478 -15.28 -7.67 -26.31
CA ASP A 478 -15.27 -8.85 -27.16
C ASP A 478 -16.34 -9.89 -26.79
N PHE A 479 -16.76 -9.90 -25.52
CA PHE A 479 -17.80 -10.79 -25.02
C PHE A 479 -18.39 -10.28 -23.70
N ALA A 480 -19.66 -9.89 -23.71
CA ALA A 480 -20.41 -9.54 -22.50
C ALA A 480 -21.55 -10.58 -22.28
N PRO A 481 -21.60 -11.27 -21.13
CA PRO A 481 -22.70 -12.19 -20.82
C PRO A 481 -24.00 -11.42 -20.56
N GLU A 482 -25.15 -12.06 -20.82
CA GLU A 482 -26.46 -11.50 -20.48
C GLU A 482 -26.60 -11.31 -18.95
N PRO A 483 -26.86 -10.08 -18.47
CA PRO A 483 -26.94 -9.79 -17.03
C PRO A 483 -28.15 -10.43 -16.35
N GLY A 484 -27.90 -11.29 -15.35
CA GLY A 484 -28.96 -12.06 -14.67
C GLY A 484 -29.40 -11.49 -13.33
N ALA A 485 -28.46 -11.15 -12.45
CA ALA A 485 -28.70 -10.66 -11.08
C ALA A 485 -28.68 -9.12 -10.99
N PRO A 486 -29.20 -8.48 -9.93
CA PRO A 486 -29.18 -7.03 -9.78
C PRO A 486 -27.78 -6.42 -9.90
N MET A 487 -26.76 -7.03 -9.29
CA MET A 487 -25.37 -6.57 -9.41
C MET A 487 -24.88 -6.55 -10.86
N GLU A 488 -25.21 -7.59 -11.63
CA GLU A 488 -24.84 -7.69 -13.05
C GLU A 488 -25.61 -6.66 -13.90
N ARG A 489 -26.92 -6.51 -13.68
CA ARG A 489 -27.76 -5.54 -14.42
C ARG A 489 -27.33 -4.11 -14.16
N GLY A 490 -27.08 -3.76 -12.89
CA GLY A 490 -26.61 -2.45 -12.50
C GLY A 490 -25.26 -2.11 -13.14
N LEU A 491 -24.29 -3.03 -13.10
CA LEU A 491 -22.99 -2.81 -13.73
C LEU A 491 -23.11 -2.68 -15.25
N ALA A 492 -23.93 -3.50 -15.91
CA ALA A 492 -24.14 -3.42 -17.36
C ALA A 492 -24.73 -2.07 -17.79
N ASP A 493 -25.72 -1.55 -17.05
CA ASP A 493 -26.30 -0.23 -17.33
C ASP A 493 -25.27 0.90 -17.09
N LEU A 494 -24.61 0.87 -15.94
CA LEU A 494 -23.61 1.87 -15.54
C LEU A 494 -22.42 1.90 -16.50
N TRP A 495 -21.89 0.73 -16.87
CA TRP A 495 -20.80 0.61 -17.83
C TRP A 495 -21.21 1.19 -19.17
N ARG A 496 -22.40 0.84 -19.69
CA ARG A 496 -22.91 1.39 -20.96
C ARG A 496 -23.06 2.92 -20.91
N ARG A 497 -23.57 3.49 -19.82
CA ARG A 497 -23.77 4.95 -19.69
C ARG A 497 -22.48 5.71 -19.47
N THR A 498 -21.48 5.09 -18.86
CA THR A 498 -20.21 5.74 -18.50
C THR A 498 -19.15 5.54 -19.58
N ALA A 499 -18.91 4.30 -20.01
CA ALA A 499 -17.78 3.93 -20.84
C ALA A 499 -17.96 4.19 -22.34
N ALA A 500 -19.22 4.26 -22.82
CA ALA A 500 -19.51 4.31 -24.26
C ALA A 500 -18.91 5.53 -24.97
N SER A 501 -18.81 6.67 -24.29
CA SER A 501 -18.24 7.91 -24.82
C SER A 501 -16.80 8.17 -24.38
N LEU A 502 -16.21 7.30 -23.56
CA LEU A 502 -14.83 7.49 -23.10
C LEU A 502 -13.84 7.13 -24.21
N PRO A 503 -12.74 7.91 -24.34
CA PRO A 503 -11.56 7.49 -25.09
C PRO A 503 -11.02 6.16 -24.57
N GLU A 504 -10.35 5.38 -25.44
CA GLU A 504 -9.88 4.02 -25.11
C GLU A 504 -9.03 3.97 -23.83
N ARG A 505 -8.08 4.91 -23.68
CA ARG A 505 -7.23 5.02 -22.49
C ARG A 505 -8.05 5.25 -21.22
N ALA A 506 -8.96 6.23 -21.26
CA ALA A 506 -9.83 6.57 -20.13
C ALA A 506 -10.77 5.41 -19.76
N ARG A 507 -11.30 4.72 -20.78
CA ARG A 507 -12.14 3.53 -20.61
C ARG A 507 -11.37 2.40 -19.96
N ALA A 508 -10.13 2.15 -20.38
CA ALA A 508 -9.27 1.13 -19.79
C ALA A 508 -8.93 1.44 -18.33
N GLY A 509 -8.54 2.69 -18.02
CA GLY A 509 -8.27 3.13 -16.65
C GLY A 509 -9.51 3.01 -15.75
N PHE A 510 -10.69 3.38 -16.26
CA PHE A 510 -11.95 3.23 -15.54
C PHE A 510 -12.33 1.77 -15.29
N ARG A 511 -12.13 0.90 -16.29
CA ARG A 511 -12.31 -0.54 -16.13
C ARG A 511 -11.43 -1.05 -14.98
N THR A 512 -10.14 -0.71 -14.99
CA THR A 512 -9.21 -1.10 -13.93
C THR A 512 -9.69 -0.64 -12.55
N ALA A 513 -10.19 0.60 -12.41
CA ALA A 513 -10.72 1.09 -11.14
C ALA A 513 -11.93 0.28 -10.64
N VAL A 514 -12.82 -0.14 -11.55
CA VAL A 514 -13.97 -1.01 -11.21
C VAL A 514 -13.50 -2.43 -10.88
N GLU A 515 -12.56 -2.99 -11.64
CA GLU A 515 -12.00 -4.32 -11.40
C GLU A 515 -11.27 -4.40 -10.05
N ASP A 516 -10.48 -3.38 -9.71
CA ASP A 516 -9.78 -3.27 -8.43
C ASP A 516 -10.77 -3.24 -7.26
N MET A 517 -11.87 -2.48 -7.37
CA MET A 517 -12.91 -2.44 -6.35
C MET A 517 -13.61 -3.81 -6.21
N ILE A 518 -13.98 -4.45 -7.32
CA ILE A 518 -14.61 -5.78 -7.30
C ILE A 518 -13.69 -6.82 -6.65
N ASP A 519 -12.40 -6.82 -7.00
CA ASP A 519 -11.42 -7.74 -6.40
C ASP A 519 -11.20 -7.50 -4.91
N SER A 520 -11.35 -6.25 -4.46
CA SER A 520 -11.16 -5.88 -3.07
C SER A 520 -12.22 -6.49 -2.14
N TRP A 521 -13.46 -6.72 -2.61
CA TRP A 521 -14.49 -7.41 -1.81
C TRP A 521 -14.14 -8.88 -1.56
N VAL A 522 -13.53 -9.56 -2.53
CA VAL A 522 -13.05 -10.94 -2.32
C VAL A 522 -11.89 -10.96 -1.34
N TRP A 523 -11.05 -9.92 -1.33
CA TRP A 523 -9.97 -9.79 -0.36
C TRP A 523 -10.48 -9.60 1.07
N GLU A 524 -11.52 -8.81 1.30
CA GLU A 524 -12.17 -8.70 2.61
C GLU A 524 -12.70 -10.07 3.08
N LEU A 525 -13.41 -10.80 2.21
CA LEU A 525 -13.91 -12.15 2.51
C LEU A 525 -12.77 -13.16 2.80
N ASP A 526 -11.65 -13.09 2.08
CA ASP A 526 -10.48 -13.95 2.34
C ASP A 526 -9.91 -13.69 3.75
N ASN A 527 -9.82 -12.42 4.16
CA ASN A 527 -9.35 -12.02 5.49
C ASN A 527 -10.32 -12.44 6.61
N GLU A 528 -11.63 -12.26 6.39
CA GLU A 528 -12.67 -12.76 7.31
C GLU A 528 -12.57 -14.29 7.47
N ALA A 529 -12.41 -15.02 6.36
CA ALA A 529 -12.27 -16.47 6.38
C ALA A 529 -11.00 -16.91 7.13
N ALA A 530 -9.93 -16.13 7.05
CA ALA A 530 -8.69 -16.32 7.80
C ALA A 530 -8.82 -15.92 9.30
N GLY A 531 -9.86 -15.18 9.67
CA GLY A 531 -10.06 -14.70 11.04
C GLY A 531 -8.89 -13.86 11.54
N ARG A 532 -8.34 -13.01 10.69
CA ARG A 532 -7.11 -12.26 10.94
C ARG A 532 -7.38 -10.76 10.84
N ILE A 533 -7.09 -10.01 11.91
CA ILE A 533 -7.01 -8.56 11.83
C ILE A 533 -5.75 -8.20 11.00
N PRO A 534 -5.89 -7.47 9.88
CA PRO A 534 -4.74 -7.02 9.09
C PRO A 534 -3.84 -6.07 9.89
N ASP A 535 -2.56 -6.03 9.56
CA ASP A 535 -1.67 -5.04 10.16
C ASP A 535 -1.96 -3.62 9.62
N PRO A 536 -1.55 -2.55 10.32
CA PRO A 536 -1.87 -1.18 9.91
C PRO A 536 -1.47 -0.83 8.47
N VAL A 537 -0.36 -1.35 7.96
CA VAL A 537 0.12 -1.05 6.60
C VAL A 537 -0.70 -1.81 5.57
N ASP A 538 -0.89 -3.13 5.75
CA ASP A 538 -1.75 -3.95 4.89
C ASP A 538 -3.19 -3.41 4.87
N TYR A 539 -3.71 -2.99 6.03
CA TYR A 539 -5.04 -2.42 6.16
C TYR A 539 -5.21 -1.13 5.35
N ILE A 540 -4.27 -0.17 5.41
CA ILE A 540 -4.40 1.10 4.69
C ILE A 540 -4.41 0.88 3.18
N GLU A 541 -3.52 0.03 2.68
CA GLU A 541 -3.44 -0.30 1.27
C GLU A 541 -4.70 -1.01 0.79
N MET A 542 -5.21 -1.94 1.59
CA MET A 542 -6.49 -2.57 1.36
C MET A 542 -7.62 -1.56 1.31
N ARG A 543 -7.70 -0.70 2.33
CA ARG A 543 -8.83 0.18 2.55
C ARG A 543 -8.97 1.22 1.44
N ARG A 544 -7.86 1.72 0.88
CA ARG A 544 -7.87 2.60 -0.31
C ARG A 544 -8.53 1.94 -1.53
N ARG A 545 -8.47 0.61 -1.63
CA ARG A 545 -9.15 -0.17 -2.68
C ARG A 545 -10.59 -0.50 -2.30
N THR A 546 -10.83 -0.99 -1.09
CA THR A 546 -12.16 -1.48 -0.66
C THR A 546 -13.18 -0.37 -0.48
N PHE A 547 -12.74 0.85 -0.16
CA PHE A 547 -13.63 2.00 -0.10
C PHE A 547 -14.18 2.46 -1.47
N GLY A 548 -13.60 1.99 -2.58
CA GLY A 548 -13.97 2.44 -3.92
C GLY A 548 -13.61 3.91 -4.18
N SER A 549 -12.61 4.45 -3.47
CA SER A 549 -12.19 5.85 -3.65
C SER A 549 -11.70 6.13 -5.07
N ASP A 550 -10.97 5.18 -5.67
CA ASP A 550 -10.50 5.32 -7.05
C ASP A 550 -11.68 5.45 -8.02
N LEU A 551 -12.74 4.65 -7.84
CA LEU A 551 -13.97 4.75 -8.65
C LEU A 551 -14.67 6.10 -8.44
N THR A 552 -14.95 6.45 -7.18
CA THR A 552 -15.76 7.65 -6.86
C THR A 552 -15.01 8.95 -7.14
N ALA A 553 -13.68 8.99 -7.01
CA ALA A 553 -12.85 10.13 -7.39
C ALA A 553 -12.51 10.16 -8.89
N SER A 554 -12.43 9.02 -9.57
CA SER A 554 -12.09 8.97 -11.01
C SER A 554 -13.23 9.41 -11.92
N LEU A 555 -14.50 9.29 -11.50
CA LEU A 555 -15.64 9.78 -12.30
C LEU A 555 -15.47 11.26 -12.69
N ALA A 556 -14.85 12.07 -11.84
CA ALA A 556 -14.56 13.47 -12.14
C ALA A 556 -13.30 13.67 -13.03
N ARG A 557 -12.38 12.69 -13.06
CA ARG A 557 -11.18 12.68 -13.94
C ARG A 557 -11.48 12.22 -15.36
N LEU A 558 -12.51 11.39 -15.54
CA LEU A 558 -12.90 10.84 -16.85
C LEU A 558 -13.09 11.93 -17.92
N ALA A 559 -13.62 13.09 -17.53
CA ALA A 559 -13.82 14.23 -18.42
C ALA A 559 -12.52 14.95 -18.84
N ALA A 560 -11.38 14.61 -18.24
CA ALA A 560 -10.09 15.27 -18.43
C ALA A 560 -8.96 14.34 -18.88
N ALA A 561 -9.26 13.07 -19.15
CA ALA A 561 -8.28 12.02 -19.46
C ALA A 561 -7.50 12.22 -20.77
N GLU A 562 -7.96 13.10 -21.67
CA GLU A 562 -7.22 13.46 -22.90
C GLU A 562 -6.23 14.62 -22.70
N VAL A 563 -6.34 15.34 -21.58
CA VAL A 563 -5.57 16.58 -21.34
C VAL A 563 -4.29 16.29 -20.54
N VAL A 564 -4.34 15.34 -19.60
CA VAL A 564 -3.23 15.07 -18.67
C VAL A 564 -2.71 13.66 -18.88
N ASP A 565 -1.40 13.52 -19.11
CA ASP A 565 -0.75 12.21 -19.19
C ASP A 565 -0.79 11.49 -17.84
N ASP A 566 -1.03 10.17 -17.84
CA ASP A 566 -0.95 9.32 -16.65
C ASP A 566 0.39 9.49 -15.92
N ALA A 567 1.50 9.75 -16.65
CA ALA A 567 2.80 10.01 -16.02
C ALA A 567 2.73 11.15 -14.99
N VAL A 568 1.90 12.18 -15.24
CA VAL A 568 1.68 13.30 -14.30
C VAL A 568 0.87 12.84 -13.09
N TYR A 569 -0.16 12.01 -13.26
CA TYR A 569 -0.88 11.41 -12.13
C TYR A 569 -0.02 10.42 -11.33
N GLN A 570 0.99 9.82 -11.97
CA GLN A 570 1.99 8.99 -11.30
C GLN A 570 3.11 9.82 -10.64
N SER A 571 3.11 11.16 -10.76
CA SER A 571 4.01 12.00 -9.98
C SER A 571 3.77 11.81 -8.47
N ARG A 572 4.79 12.11 -7.67
CA ARG A 572 4.68 12.06 -6.21
C ARG A 572 3.61 13.02 -5.70
N VAL A 573 3.60 14.26 -6.22
CA VAL A 573 2.67 15.32 -5.80
C VAL A 573 1.23 14.88 -5.98
N MET A 574 0.86 14.35 -7.15
CA MET A 574 -0.51 13.92 -7.41
C MET A 574 -0.90 12.70 -6.58
N ARG A 575 -0.03 11.68 -6.47
CA ARG A 575 -0.32 10.48 -5.67
C ARG A 575 -0.49 10.77 -4.19
N GLU A 576 0.37 11.60 -3.60
CA GLU A 576 0.25 11.96 -2.18
C GLU A 576 -0.98 12.85 -1.93
N LEU A 577 -1.31 13.76 -2.86
CA LEU A 577 -2.54 14.55 -2.77
C LEU A 577 -3.78 13.65 -2.77
N GLU A 578 -3.82 12.67 -3.66
CA GLU A 578 -4.95 11.75 -3.79
C GLU A 578 -5.04 10.80 -2.60
N THR A 579 -3.94 10.13 -2.24
CA THR A 579 -3.95 9.18 -1.13
C THR A 579 -4.23 9.85 0.21
N ALA A 580 -3.75 11.08 0.46
CA ALA A 580 -4.12 11.84 1.66
C ALA A 580 -5.63 12.11 1.75
N ALA A 581 -6.27 12.46 0.62
CA ALA A 581 -7.71 12.64 0.57
C ALA A 581 -8.46 11.30 0.75
N GLN A 582 -7.99 10.24 0.11
CA GLN A 582 -8.56 8.89 0.22
C GLN A 582 -8.52 8.40 1.67
N ASP A 583 -7.37 8.49 2.34
CA ASP A 583 -7.21 8.09 3.74
C ASP A 583 -8.18 8.84 4.65
N TYR A 584 -8.33 10.16 4.44
CA TYR A 584 -9.27 10.97 5.20
C TYR A 584 -10.72 10.50 5.03
N ALA A 585 -11.14 10.21 3.80
CA ALA A 585 -12.48 9.71 3.51
C ALA A 585 -12.71 8.29 4.05
N CYS A 586 -11.73 7.40 3.90
CA CYS A 586 -11.79 6.02 4.40
C CYS A 586 -11.91 6.00 5.92
N PHE A 587 -11.04 6.73 6.63
CA PHE A 587 -11.06 6.76 8.10
C PHE A 587 -12.28 7.51 8.65
N THR A 588 -12.87 8.43 7.88
CA THR A 588 -14.20 8.97 8.19
C THR A 588 -15.20 7.81 8.30
N ASN A 589 -15.28 6.93 7.30
CA ASN A 589 -16.15 5.78 7.38
C ASN A 589 -15.83 4.92 8.59
N ASP A 590 -14.58 4.50 8.78
CA ASP A 590 -14.17 3.65 9.90
C ASP A 590 -14.61 4.20 11.27
N LEU A 591 -14.55 5.52 11.47
CA LEU A 591 -15.00 6.15 12.72
C LEU A 591 -16.51 6.10 12.91
N PHE A 592 -17.29 6.29 11.84
CA PHE A 592 -18.76 6.26 11.88
C PHE A 592 -19.33 4.84 11.84
N SER A 593 -18.70 3.93 11.11
CA SER A 593 -19.15 2.56 10.88
C SER A 593 -18.69 1.57 11.95
N TYR A 594 -17.76 1.94 12.84
CA TYR A 594 -17.19 1.04 13.86
C TYR A 594 -18.24 0.20 14.61
N GLN A 595 -19.35 0.80 15.06
CA GLN A 595 -20.39 0.02 15.75
C GLN A 595 -21.06 -0.99 14.82
N LYS A 596 -21.45 -0.55 13.61
CA LYS A 596 -22.05 -1.41 12.58
C LYS A 596 -21.13 -2.61 12.30
N GLU A 597 -19.89 -2.32 11.97
CA GLU A 597 -18.89 -3.31 11.55
C GLU A 597 -18.58 -4.30 12.67
N ILE A 598 -18.17 -3.83 13.85
CA ILE A 598 -17.72 -4.72 14.92
C ILE A 598 -18.87 -5.46 15.61
N GLU A 599 -19.96 -4.76 15.96
CA GLU A 599 -21.05 -5.34 16.74
C GLU A 599 -22.09 -6.08 15.88
N PHE A 600 -22.42 -5.56 14.70
CA PHE A 600 -23.54 -6.09 13.90
C PHE A 600 -23.09 -7.01 12.77
N GLU A 601 -21.90 -6.80 12.23
CA GLU A 601 -21.38 -7.57 11.09
C GLU A 601 -20.24 -8.52 11.50
N GLY A 602 -19.58 -8.25 12.63
CA GLY A 602 -18.44 -9.05 13.09
C GLY A 602 -17.20 -8.84 12.23
N GLU A 603 -17.11 -7.67 11.59
CA GLU A 603 -16.06 -7.32 10.65
C GLU A 603 -14.71 -7.10 11.31
N LEU A 604 -13.65 -7.39 10.55
CA LEU A 604 -12.26 -7.25 11.00
C LEU A 604 -11.56 -6.03 10.40
N HIS A 605 -12.19 -5.37 9.43
CA HIS A 605 -11.61 -4.31 8.62
C HIS A 605 -12.06 -2.93 9.08
N ASN A 606 -11.49 -2.47 10.20
CA ASN A 606 -11.69 -1.11 10.68
C ASN A 606 -10.41 -0.55 11.29
N MET A 607 -10.00 0.67 10.92
CA MET A 607 -8.76 1.27 11.43
C MET A 607 -8.71 1.37 12.96
N VAL A 608 -9.83 1.64 13.62
CA VAL A 608 -9.87 1.72 15.09
C VAL A 608 -9.56 0.35 15.70
N LEU A 609 -10.13 -0.73 15.17
CA LEU A 609 -9.82 -2.10 15.61
C LEU A 609 -8.36 -2.47 15.34
N VAL A 610 -7.85 -2.11 14.16
CA VAL A 610 -6.46 -2.36 13.76
C VAL A 610 -5.48 -1.65 14.70
N VAL A 611 -5.72 -0.38 15.03
CA VAL A 611 -4.90 0.40 15.96
C VAL A 611 -5.01 -0.13 17.39
N GLU A 612 -6.22 -0.46 17.85
CA GLU A 612 -6.48 -1.08 19.16
C GLU A 612 -5.63 -2.34 19.35
N ASN A 613 -5.72 -3.26 18.37
CA ASN A 613 -4.99 -4.51 18.35
C ASN A 613 -3.47 -4.32 18.24
N PHE A 614 -3.02 -3.46 17.31
CA PHE A 614 -1.59 -3.28 17.02
C PHE A 614 -0.84 -2.57 18.15
N LEU A 615 -1.39 -1.47 18.68
CA LEU A 615 -0.72 -0.68 19.72
C LEU A 615 -0.98 -1.20 21.14
N ASP A 616 -1.90 -2.14 21.32
CA ASP A 616 -2.36 -2.61 22.63
C ASP A 616 -2.96 -1.52 23.51
N VAL A 617 -3.85 -0.73 22.91
CA VAL A 617 -4.49 0.38 23.61
C VAL A 617 -5.98 0.11 23.68
N ASP A 618 -6.69 0.79 24.57
CA ASP A 618 -8.14 0.71 24.58
C ASP A 618 -8.74 1.41 23.35
N ARG A 619 -9.96 1.02 22.98
CA ARG A 619 -10.71 1.61 21.86
C ARG A 619 -10.78 3.14 21.85
N VAL A 620 -10.93 3.79 23.01
CA VAL A 620 -11.06 5.26 23.07
C VAL A 620 -9.75 5.92 22.66
N THR A 621 -8.63 5.36 23.14
CA THR A 621 -7.28 5.76 22.73
C THR A 621 -7.03 5.45 21.25
N ALA A 622 -7.37 4.25 20.77
CA ALA A 622 -7.24 3.88 19.36
C ALA A 622 -7.97 4.86 18.44
N ARG A 623 -9.24 5.16 18.75
CA ARG A 623 -10.06 6.14 18.03
C ARG A 623 -9.42 7.53 18.00
N ALA A 624 -8.82 7.98 19.11
CA ALA A 624 -8.14 9.27 19.16
C ALA A 624 -6.91 9.28 18.23
N ILE A 625 -6.12 8.21 18.22
CA ILE A 625 -4.97 8.04 17.33
C ILE A 625 -5.41 8.05 15.85
N VAL A 626 -6.53 7.41 15.51
CA VAL A 626 -7.10 7.46 14.15
C VAL A 626 -7.48 8.89 13.77
N ALA A 627 -8.12 9.65 14.67
CA ALA A 627 -8.46 11.04 14.43
C ALA A 627 -7.21 11.94 14.27
N ASP A 628 -6.17 11.73 15.07
CA ASP A 628 -4.90 12.43 14.93
C ASP A 628 -4.22 12.11 13.59
N LEU A 629 -4.29 10.84 13.16
CA LEU A 629 -3.78 10.43 11.85
C LEU A 629 -4.54 11.12 10.71
N MET A 630 -5.87 11.17 10.78
CA MET A 630 -6.69 11.92 9.81
C MET A 630 -6.30 13.40 9.75
N ASN A 631 -6.09 14.04 10.90
CA ASN A 631 -5.66 15.43 10.96
C ASN A 631 -4.28 15.62 10.31
N GLU A 632 -3.34 14.70 10.52
CA GLU A 632 -2.04 14.75 9.81
C GLU A 632 -2.17 14.55 8.31
N ARG A 633 -3.04 13.64 7.84
CA ARG A 633 -3.32 13.48 6.40
C ARG A 633 -3.91 14.76 5.81
N MET A 634 -4.81 15.46 6.52
CA MET A 634 -5.33 16.75 6.08
C MET A 634 -4.24 17.83 6.02
N ARG A 635 -3.36 17.90 7.03
CA ARG A 635 -2.22 18.86 7.00
C ARG A 635 -1.28 18.58 5.83
N GLN A 636 -1.02 17.31 5.52
CA GLN A 636 -0.23 16.94 4.35
C GLN A 636 -0.93 17.35 3.05
N PHE A 637 -2.25 17.11 2.93
CA PHE A 637 -3.05 17.55 1.78
C PHE A 637 -2.96 19.07 1.59
N GLU A 638 -3.16 19.86 2.65
CA GLU A 638 -3.02 21.33 2.63
C GLU A 638 -1.60 21.76 2.24
N HIS A 639 -0.57 21.08 2.76
CA HIS A 639 0.82 21.36 2.42
C HIS A 639 1.12 21.13 0.94
N ILE A 640 0.65 20.02 0.37
CA ILE A 640 0.83 19.70 -1.05
C ILE A 640 0.12 20.74 -1.90
N LEU A 641 -1.11 21.14 -1.54
CA LEU A 641 -1.82 22.20 -2.27
C LEU A 641 -1.11 23.55 -2.23
N ALA A 642 -0.50 23.90 -1.09
CA ALA A 642 0.16 25.18 -0.93
C ALA A 642 1.56 25.23 -1.58
N ASN A 643 2.27 24.10 -1.66
CA ASN A 643 3.68 24.08 -2.04
C ASN A 643 3.98 23.12 -3.20
N GLY A 644 3.55 21.86 -3.08
CA GLY A 644 3.90 20.80 -4.05
C GLY A 644 3.20 20.96 -5.40
N LEU A 645 1.88 21.19 -5.40
CA LEU A 645 1.09 21.35 -6.62
C LEU A 645 1.53 22.59 -7.42
N PRO A 646 1.66 23.80 -6.84
CA PRO A 646 2.15 24.96 -7.59
C PRO A 646 3.55 24.77 -8.19
N ALA A 647 4.48 24.15 -7.45
CA ALA A 647 5.82 23.87 -7.94
C ALA A 647 5.79 22.89 -9.14
N MET A 648 5.02 21.81 -9.05
CA MET A 648 4.85 20.87 -10.15
C MET A 648 4.21 21.52 -11.38
N LEU A 649 3.17 22.34 -11.19
CA LEU A 649 2.51 23.05 -12.29
C LEU A 649 3.46 24.03 -12.99
N ALA A 650 4.31 24.73 -12.22
CA ALA A 650 5.32 25.62 -12.77
C ALA A 650 6.36 24.88 -13.62
N MET A 651 6.73 23.64 -13.23
CA MET A 651 7.62 22.78 -14.00
C MET A 651 6.98 22.28 -15.30
N ILE A 652 5.69 21.91 -15.26
CA ILE A 652 4.96 21.45 -16.46
C ILE A 652 4.78 22.61 -17.45
N GLY A 653 4.45 23.81 -16.98
CA GLY A 653 4.35 25.02 -17.80
C GLY A 653 3.16 25.06 -18.77
N ASP A 654 2.25 24.07 -18.73
CA ASP A 654 1.05 24.01 -19.56
C ASP A 654 -0.20 24.55 -18.80
N PRO A 655 -0.80 25.66 -19.27
CA PRO A 655 -1.97 26.25 -18.62
C PRO A 655 -3.22 25.38 -18.62
N GLU A 656 -3.41 24.53 -19.64
CA GLU A 656 -4.59 23.66 -19.74
C GLU A 656 -4.48 22.50 -18.74
N VAL A 657 -3.30 21.87 -18.67
CA VAL A 657 -2.98 20.86 -17.65
C VAL A 657 -3.14 21.44 -16.25
N SER A 658 -2.63 22.65 -16.03
CA SER A 658 -2.74 23.35 -14.73
C SER A 658 -4.20 23.52 -14.29
N ARG A 659 -5.06 24.03 -15.18
CA ARG A 659 -6.48 24.20 -14.91
C ARG A 659 -7.18 22.87 -14.58
N VAL A 660 -6.82 21.79 -15.27
CA VAL A 660 -7.39 20.46 -15.01
C VAL A 660 -6.97 19.94 -13.63
N LEU A 661 -5.69 20.04 -13.28
CA LEU A 661 -5.18 19.54 -12.00
C LEU A 661 -5.66 20.38 -10.80
N GLU A 662 -5.78 21.70 -10.97
CA GLU A 662 -6.39 22.58 -9.95
C GLU A 662 -7.88 22.25 -9.73
N ARG A 663 -8.62 21.98 -10.81
CA ARG A 663 -10.01 21.53 -10.72
C ARG A 663 -10.11 20.19 -10.00
N HIS A 664 -9.22 19.24 -10.32
CA HIS A 664 -9.15 17.94 -9.64
C HIS A 664 -8.88 18.10 -8.14
N ALA A 665 -7.92 18.95 -7.77
CA ALA A 665 -7.65 19.30 -6.38
C ALA A 665 -8.87 19.93 -5.66
N ALA A 666 -9.66 20.76 -6.35
CA ALA A 666 -10.90 21.31 -5.81
C ALA A 666 -11.97 20.23 -5.61
N LEU A 667 -12.11 19.30 -6.56
CA LEU A 667 -13.04 18.18 -6.46
C LEU A 667 -12.71 17.24 -5.30
N LEU A 668 -11.43 17.02 -4.99
CA LEU A 668 -11.02 16.24 -3.81
C LEU A 668 -11.48 16.91 -2.49
N LYS A 669 -11.51 18.25 -2.42
CA LYS A 669 -12.03 18.98 -1.25
C LYS A 669 -13.54 18.77 -1.09
N ASP A 670 -14.28 18.93 -2.18
CA ASP A 670 -15.73 18.72 -2.21
C ASP A 670 -16.07 17.26 -1.89
N TRP A 671 -15.27 16.32 -2.39
CA TRP A 671 -15.41 14.88 -2.12
C TRP A 671 -15.23 14.55 -0.63
N MET A 672 -14.14 14.99 0.01
CA MET A 672 -13.94 14.79 1.44
C MET A 672 -15.05 15.43 2.29
N ALA A 673 -15.48 16.65 1.94
CA ALA A 673 -16.54 17.34 2.66
C ALA A 673 -17.91 16.69 2.49
N GLY A 674 -18.24 16.26 1.28
CA GLY A 674 -19.48 15.54 0.98
C GLY A 674 -19.56 14.18 1.67
N ILE A 675 -18.45 13.43 1.71
CA ILE A 675 -18.38 12.15 2.42
C ILE A 675 -18.58 12.35 3.93
N MET A 676 -17.89 13.30 4.54
CA MET A 676 -18.04 13.63 5.96
C MET A 676 -19.48 14.02 6.30
N GLU A 677 -20.10 14.90 5.52
CA GLU A 677 -21.49 15.30 5.77
C GLU A 677 -22.49 14.17 5.54
N TRP A 678 -22.26 13.31 4.55
CA TRP A 678 -23.11 12.15 4.32
C TRP A 678 -23.08 11.20 5.52
N HIS A 679 -21.90 10.88 6.05
CA HIS A 679 -21.77 10.03 7.24
C HIS A 679 -22.46 10.62 8.48
N ARG A 680 -22.45 11.95 8.64
CA ARG A 680 -23.14 12.63 9.75
C ARG A 680 -24.66 12.52 9.69
N ARG A 681 -25.26 12.39 8.51
CA ARG A 681 -26.72 12.40 8.32
C ARG A 681 -27.33 11.04 7.98
N CYS A 682 -26.57 10.19 7.31
CA CYS A 682 -27.02 8.91 6.81
C CYS A 682 -27.44 7.99 7.98
N VAL A 683 -28.58 7.31 7.85
CA VAL A 683 -29.07 6.43 8.92
C VAL A 683 -28.32 5.11 8.99
N ARG A 684 -27.55 4.76 7.95
CA ARG A 684 -26.81 3.49 7.77
C ARG A 684 -25.97 3.08 8.99
N TYR A 685 -25.44 4.06 9.72
CA TYR A 685 -24.52 3.84 10.84
C TYR A 685 -25.16 4.11 12.21
N THR A 686 -26.44 4.48 12.25
CA THR A 686 -27.11 4.87 13.49
C THR A 686 -27.60 3.65 14.25
N GLU A 687 -27.34 3.61 15.56
CA GLU A 687 -27.77 2.50 16.42
C GLU A 687 -29.27 2.15 16.30
N PRO A 688 -30.22 3.10 16.22
CA PRO A 688 -31.63 2.77 16.03
C PRO A 688 -31.92 1.97 14.75
N GLU A 689 -31.22 2.28 13.66
CA GLU A 689 -31.39 1.56 12.39
C GLU A 689 -30.72 0.18 12.44
N LEU A 690 -29.52 0.08 13.02
CA LEU A 690 -28.83 -1.20 13.20
C LEU A 690 -29.65 -2.18 14.04
N LEU A 691 -30.26 -1.69 15.13
CA LEU A 691 -31.16 -2.48 15.98
C LEU A 691 -32.44 -2.90 15.24
N ARG A 692 -32.99 -2.03 14.38
CA ARG A 692 -34.14 -2.38 13.53
C ARG A 692 -33.79 -3.54 12.60
N LEU A 693 -32.70 -3.41 11.84
CA LEU A 693 -32.27 -4.44 10.87
C LEU A 693 -32.01 -5.77 11.56
N ARG A 694 -31.31 -5.75 12.71
CA ARG A 694 -31.09 -6.95 13.53
C ARG A 694 -32.42 -7.60 13.95
N ALA A 695 -33.40 -6.81 14.41
CA ALA A 695 -34.70 -7.32 14.82
C ALA A 695 -35.49 -7.95 13.66
N GLU A 696 -35.37 -7.38 12.45
CA GLU A 696 -35.98 -7.91 11.23
C GLU A 696 -35.33 -9.21 10.77
N SER A 697 -34.00 -9.34 10.87
CA SER A 697 -33.28 -10.59 10.58
C SER A 697 -33.66 -11.74 11.52
N PHE A 698 -34.06 -11.45 12.76
CA PHE A 698 -34.57 -12.45 13.71
C PHE A 698 -36.08 -12.69 13.63
N ALA A 699 -36.82 -11.89 12.85
CA ALA A 699 -38.23 -12.15 12.63
C ALA A 699 -38.38 -13.45 11.82
N PRO A 700 -39.34 -14.34 12.15
CA PRO A 700 -39.60 -15.49 11.32
C PRO A 700 -39.88 -15.00 9.89
N PRO A 701 -39.26 -15.60 8.86
CA PRO A 701 -39.44 -15.13 7.49
C PRO A 701 -40.94 -15.04 7.21
N PRO A 702 -41.41 -13.99 6.51
CA PRO A 702 -42.81 -13.92 6.12
C PRO A 702 -43.17 -15.24 5.49
N ARG A 703 -44.22 -15.89 6.00
CA ARG A 703 -44.68 -17.19 5.52
C ARG A 703 -44.94 -17.08 4.02
N LEU A 704 -43.92 -17.41 3.23
CA LEU A 704 -44.09 -17.84 1.86
C LEU A 704 -44.90 -19.12 1.98
N VAL A 705 -46.21 -19.01 1.74
CA VAL A 705 -47.10 -20.15 1.54
C VAL A 705 -46.74 -20.76 0.19
N LEU A 706 -45.53 -21.32 0.10
CA LEU A 706 -45.20 -22.35 -0.86
C LEU A 706 -45.74 -23.65 -0.28
N LEU A 707 -47.07 -23.80 -0.38
CA LEU A 707 -47.64 -25.14 -0.35
C LEU A 707 -47.02 -25.89 -1.54
N PRO A 708 -46.32 -27.01 -1.33
CA PRO A 708 -45.76 -27.78 -2.43
C PRO A 708 -46.91 -28.34 -3.28
N SER A 709 -47.06 -27.82 -4.50
CA SER A 709 -47.94 -28.37 -5.53
C SER A 709 -47.10 -29.19 -6.51
N GLY A 710 -46.70 -30.39 -6.07
CA GLY A 710 -46.00 -31.37 -6.88
C GLY A 710 -46.45 -32.79 -6.51
N LEU A 711 -46.62 -33.64 -7.52
CA LEU A 711 -46.95 -35.06 -7.35
C LEU A 711 -45.80 -35.76 -6.60
N GLY A 712 -45.99 -36.05 -5.31
CA GLY A 712 -45.02 -36.74 -4.47
C GLY A 712 -45.10 -36.51 -2.95
N THR A 713 -45.94 -35.60 -2.46
CA THR A 713 -46.00 -35.23 -1.02
C THR A 713 -46.89 -36.12 -0.16
N SER A 714 -46.89 -37.44 -0.38
CA SER A 714 -47.70 -38.39 0.41
C SER A 714 -47.01 -38.98 1.65
N ALA A 715 -45.77 -38.60 1.96
CA ALA A 715 -44.95 -39.31 2.94
C ALA A 715 -44.45 -38.46 4.12
N VAL A 716 -45.26 -37.55 4.66
CA VAL A 716 -45.03 -37.03 6.03
C VAL A 716 -46.37 -36.77 6.71
N ARG A 717 -46.85 -37.75 7.49
CA ARG A 717 -47.87 -37.53 8.54
C ARG A 717 -47.16 -37.55 9.88
N PRO A 718 -47.14 -36.46 10.66
CA PRO A 718 -46.80 -36.56 12.07
C PRO A 718 -47.99 -37.17 12.82
N LEU A 719 -47.74 -38.23 13.59
CA LEU A 719 -48.70 -38.79 14.54
C LEU A 719 -49.05 -37.75 15.62
N PRO A 720 -50.32 -37.64 16.05
CA PRO A 720 -50.70 -36.75 17.13
C PRO A 720 -50.17 -37.29 18.48
N ARG A 721 -49.44 -36.46 19.22
CA ARG A 721 -49.10 -36.73 20.63
C ARG A 721 -50.37 -36.60 21.47
N ARG A 722 -50.62 -37.60 22.32
CA ARG A 722 -51.62 -37.57 23.40
C ARG A 722 -51.14 -36.72 24.57
#